data_AF-A0A067NYZ0-F1
#
_entry.id   AF-A0A067NYZ0-F1
#
_cell.length_a   1.000
_cell.length_b   1.000
_cell.length_c   1.000
_cell.angle_alpha   90.00
_cell.angle_beta   90.00
_cell.angle_gamma   90.00
#
_symmetry.space_group_name_H-M   'P 1'
#
loop_
_entity.id
_entity.type
_entity.pdbx_description
1 polymer ?
#
loop_
_entity_poly.entity_id
_entity_poly.type
_entity_poly.pdbx_seq_one_letter_code
_entity_poly.pdbx_strand_id
1 'polypeptide(L)'
;MIPRVGRSSGFSTGPSPSDKRVSASEHVARSSVKAPFSPRYLSLGSIFSRNKPSPSPSPLTVAHITSLESEANTNNHDVPKQLALFQALIQTDLKPGYELVTTRWERMCEFDSSSPLLKSDEAFQLYLTALLRLGNPSSIPAAVRRRDSLLVGTGATTIPSQTEGSQGASGRPVSKSQEIADSVLSAQALGSTGTPVPPGSDMAKLAAAIQAAGGSAAAPVQVSIVELILIIFAVLLENSGLMKAGPRQAEFVPSEGKTVTFSDVHGVDEVKDVSLFELSSRSPGTGKTLLARAVAGEAGVPFFFASGSDFEEMFVGVGAKRVRDLFAAARKKQPAIIFIDELDAVGGKRSSRDQQYMKQTLNQLLVEMDGFMQTEGIIVIAATNFPESLDSALIRPGRFDRTIAVPLPDIRGRVQILNHHMKGVTTSPDVDPTILARGTPGFSGADLQNMVNQAAIQASKERATEVTLKHFEWAKDRIVMGAERKSQYIDPKAKLATAFHETSQLPEDDQYSVSFKQYRAGIDVCLGGRVAEELTYGTENVSSGASSDLQKATGTATAMVKYWGFSDKIGRVYYGDRDNISPQRRIEIEDEIRKLIQDSEERVTKLLKEKQEELHRLAHALVEHETLDADEVRKVIKGEQIRNISEILQEELSQTTP
;
A
#
# COMPACT_ATOMS: atom_id res chain seq x y z
N MET A 1 -49.51 23.12 -36.41
CA MET A 1 -49.59 23.92 -35.17
C MET A 1 -48.19 23.90 -34.54
N ILE A 2 -47.19 24.76 -34.79
CA ILE A 2 -47.09 26.21 -35.04
C ILE A 2 -47.82 27.04 -33.96
N PRO A 3 -47.19 28.07 -33.34
CA PRO A 3 -45.95 28.80 -33.74
C PRO A 3 -44.83 28.70 -32.68
N ARG A 4 -43.51 28.89 -32.90
CA ARG A 4 -42.63 29.50 -33.93
C ARG A 4 -42.83 31.00 -34.17
N VAL A 5 -41.97 31.86 -33.58
CA VAL A 5 -41.25 33.08 -34.09
C VAL A 5 -40.38 33.55 -32.90
N GLY A 6 -39.10 33.92 -32.93
CA GLY A 6 -38.15 34.21 -33.99
C GLY A 6 -37.52 35.61 -33.80
N ARG A 7 -36.17 35.69 -33.81
CA ARG A 7 -35.31 36.86 -34.16
C ARG A 7 -35.24 38.02 -33.14
N SER A 8 -34.16 38.81 -33.00
CA SER A 8 -32.83 38.89 -33.64
C SER A 8 -32.01 39.99 -32.92
N SER A 9 -30.70 39.78 -32.78
CA SER A 9 -29.58 40.59 -33.32
C SER A 9 -29.09 41.84 -32.56
N GLY A 10 -27.77 41.84 -32.29
CA GLY A 10 -26.91 42.98 -32.60
C GLY A 10 -25.87 43.38 -31.55
N PHE A 11 -24.58 43.10 -31.84
CA PHE A 11 -23.38 43.98 -31.72
C PHE A 11 -23.15 44.76 -30.40
N SER A 12 -21.96 44.95 -29.83
CA SER A 12 -20.57 44.82 -30.29
C SER A 12 -19.59 45.00 -29.09
N THR A 13 -18.33 44.60 -29.31
CA THR A 13 -17.08 45.26 -28.84
C THR A 13 -16.79 45.42 -27.33
N GLY A 14 -15.67 44.83 -26.90
CA GLY A 14 -14.89 45.31 -25.73
C GLY A 14 -14.35 46.74 -25.92
N PRO A 15 -13.52 47.29 -25.01
CA PRO A 15 -12.26 46.65 -24.62
C PRO A 15 -11.77 46.91 -23.17
N SER A 16 -10.72 46.18 -22.77
CA SER A 16 -9.73 46.62 -21.77
C SER A 16 -8.85 47.75 -22.32
N PRO A 17 -8.27 48.62 -21.46
CA PRO A 17 -6.80 48.77 -21.42
C PRO A 17 -6.28 48.98 -19.97
N SER A 18 -5.29 48.22 -19.49
CA SER A 18 -3.83 48.39 -19.61
C SER A 18 -3.19 49.55 -18.80
N ASP A 19 -2.30 49.15 -17.88
CA ASP A 19 -0.98 49.71 -17.52
C ASP A 19 -0.80 51.18 -17.09
N LYS A 20 -0.25 51.36 -15.87
CA LYS A 20 0.89 52.27 -15.61
C LYS A 20 1.82 51.78 -14.48
N ARG A 21 2.96 51.26 -14.93
CA ARG A 21 4.37 51.40 -14.49
C ARG A 21 4.75 52.44 -13.40
N VAL A 22 5.74 52.00 -12.59
CA VAL A 22 7.05 52.62 -12.23
C VAL A 22 7.29 53.22 -10.82
N SER A 23 8.24 52.55 -10.13
CA SER A 23 9.30 52.96 -9.19
C SER A 23 9.04 53.84 -7.96
N ALA A 24 9.54 53.38 -6.81
CA ALA A 24 10.58 54.10 -6.05
C ALA A 24 11.27 53.16 -5.04
N SER A 25 12.60 53.24 -5.04
CA SER A 25 13.53 52.62 -4.10
C SER A 25 13.61 53.44 -2.80
N GLU A 26 13.84 52.79 -1.66
CA GLU A 26 14.53 53.44 -0.53
C GLU A 26 15.34 52.44 0.31
N HIS A 27 16.52 52.91 0.71
CA HIS A 27 17.64 52.20 1.32
C HIS A 27 17.60 52.23 2.86
N VAL A 28 18.60 51.56 3.48
CA VAL A 28 19.18 51.78 4.84
C VAL A 28 18.54 50.89 5.94
N ALA A 29 19.22 50.14 6.82
CA ALA A 29 20.64 49.91 7.12
C ALA A 29 20.85 48.56 7.83
N ARG A 30 22.09 48.09 7.75
CA ARG A 30 22.71 46.97 8.47
C ARG A 30 22.72 47.19 9.99
N SER A 31 22.64 46.10 10.75
CA SER A 31 23.43 45.94 11.97
C SER A 31 24.02 44.53 12.05
N SER A 32 25.30 44.49 12.37
CA SER A 32 26.19 43.34 12.36
C SER A 32 26.68 43.13 13.78
N VAL A 33 26.55 41.92 14.32
CA VAL A 33 27.28 41.48 15.52
C VAL A 33 27.96 40.14 15.22
N LYS A 34 29.30 40.19 15.09
CA LYS A 34 30.27 39.08 15.23
C LYS A 34 30.53 38.88 16.75
N ALA A 35 30.95 37.77 17.36
CA ALA A 35 31.56 36.46 17.05
C ALA A 35 31.37 35.58 18.36
N PRO A 36 32.03 34.42 18.64
CA PRO A 36 33.16 33.76 17.97
C PRO A 36 33.04 32.23 17.72
N PHE A 37 33.93 31.77 16.85
CA PHE A 37 34.24 30.37 16.59
C PHE A 37 35.07 29.74 17.72
N SER A 38 34.81 28.46 18.01
CA SER A 38 35.75 27.56 18.69
C SER A 38 35.94 26.29 17.85
N PRO A 39 37.17 25.74 17.74
CA PRO A 39 37.45 24.58 16.92
C PRO A 39 37.12 23.29 17.69
N ARG A 40 36.40 22.35 17.07
CA ARG A 40 36.32 20.97 17.58
C ARG A 40 36.91 20.00 16.59
N TYR A 41 37.73 19.12 17.15
CA TYR A 41 38.54 18.09 16.54
C TYR A 41 37.71 17.11 15.69
N LEU A 42 38.20 16.80 14.50
CA LEU A 42 37.67 15.75 13.64
C LEU A 42 38.06 14.38 14.21
N SER A 43 37.08 13.61 14.69
CA SER A 43 37.24 12.19 14.97
C SER A 43 36.90 11.36 13.71
N LEU A 44 37.88 10.56 13.27
CA LEU A 44 37.80 9.61 12.15
C LEU A 44 36.91 8.40 12.47
N GLY A 45 35.59 8.58 12.47
CA GLY A 45 34.64 7.53 12.88
C GLY A 45 33.32 7.49 12.11
N SER A 46 33.25 7.97 10.86
CA SER A 46 32.05 7.90 10.02
C SER A 46 32.35 7.41 8.59
N ILE A 47 32.93 6.22 8.50
CA ILE A 47 33.04 5.46 7.24
C ILE A 47 31.99 4.34 7.28
N PHE A 48 30.70 4.67 7.15
CA PHE A 48 29.67 3.77 6.61
C PHE A 48 28.51 4.59 6.01
N SER A 49 28.08 4.14 4.84
CA SER A 49 27.29 4.83 3.82
C SER A 49 25.99 5.47 4.31
N ARG A 50 25.85 6.79 4.14
CA ARG A 50 24.54 7.47 4.08
C ARG A 50 24.19 7.65 2.60
N ASN A 51 23.14 6.97 2.15
CA ASN A 51 22.54 7.18 0.84
C ASN A 51 22.31 8.68 0.62
N LYS A 52 22.92 9.25 -0.43
CA LYS A 52 22.56 10.58 -0.93
C LYS A 52 21.08 10.56 -1.34
N PRO A 53 20.26 11.57 -0.97
CA PRO A 53 18.93 11.71 -1.54
C PRO A 53 19.05 11.89 -3.06
N SER A 54 18.17 11.23 -3.82
CA SER A 54 18.09 11.33 -5.27
C SER A 54 17.92 12.78 -5.73
N PRO A 55 18.51 13.20 -6.85
CA PRO A 55 18.37 14.56 -7.35
C PRO A 55 16.90 14.87 -7.65
N SER A 56 16.33 15.88 -6.99
CA SER A 56 15.00 16.40 -7.28
C SER A 56 15.10 17.56 -8.29
N PRO A 57 14.18 17.67 -9.25
CA PRO A 57 14.20 18.76 -10.23
C PRO A 57 13.89 20.11 -9.55
N SER A 58 14.33 21.21 -10.17
CA SER A 58 14.06 22.55 -9.62
C SER A 58 12.55 22.84 -9.61
N PRO A 59 12.02 23.61 -8.62
CA PRO A 59 10.59 23.94 -8.55
C PRO A 59 10.04 24.60 -9.83
N LEU A 60 10.85 25.38 -10.54
CA LEU A 60 10.48 25.99 -11.82
C LEU A 60 10.33 24.95 -12.94
N THR A 61 11.21 23.95 -12.97
CA THR A 61 11.13 22.84 -13.93
C THR A 61 9.87 22.02 -13.69
N VAL A 62 9.51 21.77 -12.43
CA VAL A 62 8.28 21.04 -12.07
C VAL A 62 7.05 21.82 -12.52
N ALA A 63 6.97 23.12 -12.23
CA ALA A 63 5.84 23.96 -12.65
C ALA A 63 5.67 24.00 -14.18
N HIS A 64 6.77 24.07 -14.92
CA HIS A 64 6.75 24.02 -16.39
C HIS A 64 6.24 22.67 -16.92
N ILE A 65 6.70 21.54 -16.35
CA ILE A 65 6.22 20.20 -16.72
C ILE A 65 4.74 20.03 -16.39
N THR A 66 4.28 20.51 -15.23
CA THR A 66 2.86 20.46 -14.86
C THR A 66 1.99 21.27 -15.83
N SER A 67 2.46 22.42 -16.31
CA SER A 67 1.77 23.18 -17.36
C SER A 67 1.66 22.36 -18.65
N LEU A 68 2.77 21.83 -19.15
CA LEU A 68 2.82 21.01 -20.37
C LEU A 68 1.98 19.74 -20.25
N GLU A 69 1.93 19.13 -19.07
CA GLU A 69 1.09 17.96 -18.79
C GLU A 69 -0.39 18.31 -18.85
N SER A 70 -0.80 19.43 -18.26
CA SER A 70 -2.20 19.90 -18.33
C SER A 70 -2.64 20.22 -19.76
N GLU A 71 -1.76 20.82 -20.56
CA GLU A 71 -2.00 21.16 -21.96
C GLU A 71 -2.07 19.91 -22.85
N ALA A 72 -1.20 18.92 -22.60
CA ALA A 72 -1.19 17.63 -23.26
C ALA A 72 -2.40 16.75 -22.89
N ASN A 73 -2.88 16.83 -21.64
CA ASN A 73 -4.08 16.12 -21.21
C ASN A 73 -5.36 16.74 -21.81
N THR A 74 -5.39 18.06 -21.97
CA THR A 74 -6.50 18.76 -22.62
C THR A 74 -6.56 18.47 -24.13
N ASN A 75 -5.41 18.21 -24.76
CA ASN A 75 -5.29 17.99 -26.21
C ASN A 75 -4.59 16.65 -26.53
N ASN A 76 -5.27 15.53 -26.26
CA ASN A 76 -4.66 14.20 -26.37
C ASN A 76 -4.24 13.79 -27.81
N HIS A 77 -4.91 14.33 -28.83
CA HIS A 77 -4.61 14.03 -30.26
C HIS A 77 -3.68 15.07 -30.93
N ASP A 78 -3.18 16.06 -30.20
CA ASP A 78 -2.33 17.14 -30.72
C ASP A 78 -0.84 16.77 -30.61
N VAL A 79 -0.24 16.34 -31.73
CA VAL A 79 1.13 15.78 -31.77
C VAL A 79 2.21 16.75 -31.24
N PRO A 80 2.27 18.03 -31.66
CA PRO A 80 3.22 19.00 -31.12
C PRO A 80 3.21 19.15 -29.59
N LYS A 81 2.03 19.14 -28.95
CA LYS A 81 1.93 19.29 -27.49
C LYS A 81 2.40 18.05 -26.74
N GLN A 82 2.12 16.85 -27.27
CA GLN A 82 2.65 15.61 -26.72
C GLN A 82 4.18 15.53 -26.85
N LEU A 83 4.72 16.00 -27.99
CA LEU A 83 6.17 16.07 -28.21
C LEU A 83 6.86 17.04 -27.24
N ALA A 84 6.29 18.23 -27.02
CA ALA A 84 6.82 19.20 -26.07
C ALA A 84 6.90 18.62 -24.63
N LEU A 85 5.87 17.86 -24.21
CA LEU A 85 5.89 17.15 -22.94
C LEU A 85 6.99 16.07 -22.90
N PHE A 86 7.10 15.22 -23.93
CA PHE A 86 8.11 14.16 -23.98
C PHE A 86 9.54 14.70 -23.97
N GLN A 87 9.80 15.78 -24.70
CA GLN A 87 11.08 16.47 -24.69
C GLN A 87 11.39 17.04 -23.30
N ALA A 88 10.44 17.73 -22.67
CA ALA A 88 10.61 18.31 -21.34
C ALA A 88 10.87 17.24 -20.26
N LEU A 89 10.19 16.09 -20.34
CA LEU A 89 10.40 14.96 -19.42
C LEU A 89 11.78 14.32 -19.59
N ILE A 90 12.23 14.12 -20.83
CA ILE A 90 13.55 13.53 -21.10
C ILE A 90 14.69 14.47 -20.69
N GLN A 91 14.51 15.78 -20.86
CA GLN A 91 15.46 16.81 -20.43
C GLN A 91 15.70 16.83 -18.92
N THR A 92 14.78 16.30 -18.11
CA THR A 92 15.00 16.22 -16.65
C THR A 92 16.09 15.21 -16.26
N ASP A 93 16.40 14.24 -17.12
CA ASP A 93 17.31 13.13 -16.84
C ASP A 93 16.94 12.31 -15.59
N LEU A 94 15.64 12.28 -15.24
CA LEU A 94 15.12 11.59 -14.06
C LEU A 94 14.28 10.37 -14.44
N LYS A 95 14.44 9.30 -13.66
CA LYS A 95 13.72 8.04 -13.83
C LYS A 95 12.19 8.20 -13.96
N PRO A 96 11.49 9.00 -13.11
CA PRO A 96 10.04 9.18 -13.22
C PRO A 96 9.60 9.81 -14.54
N GLY A 97 10.43 10.68 -15.14
CA GLY A 97 10.13 11.29 -16.43
C GLY A 97 10.11 10.26 -17.56
N TYR A 98 11.05 9.31 -17.55
CA TYR A 98 11.09 8.23 -18.53
C TYR A 98 9.95 7.21 -18.35
N GLU A 99 9.61 6.87 -17.10
CA GLU A 99 8.47 6.01 -16.78
C GLU A 99 7.15 6.62 -17.27
N LEU A 100 6.99 7.95 -17.17
CA LEU A 100 5.80 8.64 -17.67
C LEU A 100 5.72 8.63 -19.21
N VAL A 101 6.82 8.89 -19.92
CA VAL A 101 6.88 8.82 -21.40
C VAL A 101 6.55 7.42 -21.89
N THR A 102 7.14 6.38 -21.27
CA THR A 102 6.91 4.98 -21.64
C THR A 102 5.48 4.54 -21.37
N THR A 103 4.95 4.81 -20.17
CA THR A 103 3.56 4.47 -19.80
C THR A 103 2.55 5.15 -20.73
N ARG A 104 2.76 6.42 -21.08
CA ARG A 104 1.85 7.16 -21.95
C ARG A 104 1.87 6.63 -23.38
N TRP A 105 3.06 6.27 -23.89
CA TRP A 105 3.21 5.64 -25.21
C TRP A 105 2.57 4.25 -25.26
N GLU A 106 2.81 3.39 -24.25
CA GLU A 106 2.27 2.04 -24.21
C GLU A 106 0.75 2.02 -24.06
N ARG A 107 0.18 2.89 -23.20
CA ARG A 107 -1.27 3.06 -23.08
C ARG A 107 -1.91 3.55 -24.38
N MET A 108 -1.25 4.45 -25.11
CA MET A 108 -1.71 4.84 -26.44
C MET A 108 -1.76 3.62 -27.38
N CYS A 109 -0.69 2.80 -27.42
CA CYS A 109 -0.68 1.60 -28.25
C CYS A 109 -1.75 0.57 -27.88
N GLU A 110 -2.19 0.53 -26.62
CA GLU A 110 -3.19 -0.43 -26.12
C GLU A 110 -4.64 0.05 -26.30
N PHE A 111 -4.91 1.34 -26.05
CA PHE A 111 -6.27 1.87 -25.96
C PHE A 111 -6.66 2.82 -27.11
N ASP A 112 -5.69 3.39 -27.85
CA ASP A 112 -5.94 4.29 -28.97
C ASP A 112 -4.95 4.04 -30.13
N SER A 113 -5.12 2.89 -30.80
CA SER A 113 -4.31 2.48 -31.95
C SER A 113 -4.46 3.37 -33.19
N SER A 114 -5.38 4.35 -33.15
CA SER A 114 -5.68 5.28 -34.26
C SER A 114 -5.01 6.66 -34.10
N SER A 115 -4.34 6.89 -32.97
CA SER A 115 -3.77 8.20 -32.62
C SER A 115 -2.76 8.71 -33.66
N PRO A 116 -2.80 10.00 -34.03
CA PRO A 116 -1.83 10.61 -34.94
C PRO A 116 -0.39 10.60 -34.38
N LEU A 117 -0.22 10.42 -33.07
CA LEU A 117 1.09 10.32 -32.40
C LEU A 117 1.88 9.08 -32.82
N LEU A 118 1.20 7.98 -33.21
CA LEU A 118 1.84 6.74 -33.69
C LEU A 118 2.62 6.94 -35.01
N LYS A 119 2.15 7.89 -35.85
CA LYS A 119 2.76 8.25 -37.13
C LYS A 119 3.95 9.20 -36.97
N SER A 120 4.17 9.76 -35.79
CA SER A 120 5.29 10.67 -35.53
C SER A 120 6.57 9.89 -35.26
N ASP A 121 7.58 10.10 -36.12
CA ASP A 121 8.90 9.48 -35.98
C ASP A 121 9.67 10.06 -34.79
N GLU A 122 9.51 11.35 -34.52
CA GLU A 122 10.13 12.06 -33.39
C GLU A 122 9.62 11.54 -32.04
N ALA A 123 8.31 11.28 -31.94
CA ALA A 123 7.72 10.76 -30.70
C ALA A 123 8.23 9.34 -30.40
N PHE A 124 8.40 8.53 -31.45
CA PHE A 124 8.96 7.19 -31.31
C PHE A 124 10.45 7.22 -30.93
N GLN A 125 11.23 8.15 -31.47
CA GLN A 125 12.63 8.35 -31.09
C GLN A 125 12.78 8.70 -29.60
N LEU A 126 11.92 9.59 -29.08
CA LEU A 126 11.90 9.98 -27.67
C LEU A 126 11.50 8.80 -26.77
N TYR A 127 10.53 8.00 -27.18
CA TYR A 127 10.14 6.77 -26.48
C TYR A 127 11.28 5.74 -26.41
N LEU A 128 11.98 5.46 -27.52
CA LEU A 128 13.13 4.56 -27.52
C LEU A 128 14.28 5.10 -26.65
N THR A 129 14.49 6.41 -26.66
CA THR A 129 15.47 7.07 -25.78
C THR A 129 15.11 6.88 -24.30
N ALA A 130 13.83 7.00 -23.93
CA ALA A 130 13.35 6.75 -22.58
C ALA A 130 13.55 5.28 -22.13
N LEU A 131 13.27 4.32 -23.02
CA LEU A 131 13.50 2.89 -22.74
C LEU A 131 14.98 2.56 -22.50
N LEU A 132 15.89 3.18 -23.26
CA LEU A 132 17.33 3.02 -23.08
C LEU A 132 17.81 3.63 -21.76
N ARG A 133 17.30 4.81 -21.39
CA ARG A 133 17.64 5.48 -20.14
C ARG A 133 17.11 4.74 -18.91
N LEU A 134 16.03 3.97 -19.05
CA LEU A 134 15.52 3.06 -18.03
C LEU A 134 16.31 1.75 -17.90
N GLY A 135 17.28 1.49 -18.79
CA GLY A 135 18.11 0.29 -18.76
C GLY A 135 17.46 -0.95 -19.39
N ASN A 136 16.45 -0.76 -20.26
CA ASN A 136 15.72 -1.84 -20.91
C ASN A 136 15.96 -1.91 -22.44
N PRO A 137 17.19 -2.18 -22.93
CA PRO A 137 17.45 -2.25 -24.37
C PRO A 137 16.80 -3.46 -25.05
N SER A 138 16.47 -4.52 -24.28
CA SER A 138 15.85 -5.75 -24.79
C SER A 138 14.40 -5.57 -25.28
N SER A 139 13.72 -4.49 -24.86
CA SER A 139 12.35 -4.19 -25.28
C SER A 139 12.26 -3.47 -26.63
N ILE A 140 13.38 -2.94 -27.15
CA ILE A 140 13.43 -2.16 -28.40
C ILE A 140 12.97 -2.99 -29.62
N PRO A 141 13.43 -4.24 -29.83
CA PRO A 141 12.94 -5.06 -30.95
C PRO A 141 11.45 -5.43 -30.82
N ALA A 142 10.90 -5.48 -29.62
CA ALA A 142 9.47 -5.68 -29.40
C ALA A 142 8.67 -4.40 -29.71
N ALA A 143 9.18 -3.24 -29.30
CA ALA A 143 8.60 -1.93 -29.60
C ALA A 143 8.54 -1.62 -31.10
N VAL A 144 9.61 -1.91 -31.85
CA VAL A 144 9.66 -1.74 -33.32
C VAL A 144 8.61 -2.61 -33.99
N ARG A 145 8.55 -3.91 -33.64
CA ARG A 145 7.54 -4.83 -34.19
C ARG A 145 6.11 -4.40 -33.86
N ARG A 146 5.87 -3.88 -32.65
CA ARG A 146 4.56 -3.40 -32.22
C ARG A 146 4.13 -2.17 -33.03
N ARG A 147 5.01 -1.17 -33.20
CA ARG A 147 4.72 0.03 -34.02
C ARG A 147 4.46 -0.34 -35.47
N ASP A 148 5.29 -1.21 -36.06
CA ASP A 148 5.14 -1.64 -37.45
C ASP A 148 3.82 -2.40 -37.67
N SER A 149 3.44 -3.28 -36.74
CA SER A 149 2.16 -4.00 -36.81
C SER A 149 0.95 -3.05 -36.75
N LEU A 150 1.01 -2.02 -35.91
CA LEU A 150 -0.07 -1.03 -35.76
C LEU A 150 -0.15 -0.07 -36.96
N LEU A 151 0.99 0.32 -37.56
CA LEU A 151 1.00 1.13 -38.78
C LEU A 151 0.43 0.36 -39.98
N VAL A 152 0.72 -0.95 -40.09
CA VAL A 152 0.14 -1.81 -41.14
C VAL A 152 -1.37 -2.01 -40.95
N GLY A 153 -1.85 -2.14 -39.72
CA GLY A 153 -3.27 -2.29 -39.40
C GLY A 153 -4.16 -1.09 -39.72
N THR A 154 -3.59 0.08 -40.04
CA THR A 154 -4.33 1.32 -40.37
C THR A 154 -4.47 1.58 -41.89
N GLY A 155 -3.92 0.71 -42.74
CA GLY A 155 -4.03 0.75 -44.21
C GLY A 155 -4.87 -0.40 -44.78
N ALA A 156 -5.78 -0.10 -45.71
CA ALA A 156 -6.77 -1.03 -46.26
C ALA A 156 -6.20 -2.24 -47.02
N THR A 157 -6.91 -3.37 -46.85
CA THR A 157 -7.21 -4.46 -47.79
C THR A 157 -6.16 -4.88 -48.82
N THR A 158 -5.53 -6.04 -48.63
CA THR A 158 -5.30 -7.05 -49.68
C THR A 158 -4.85 -8.37 -49.04
N ILE A 159 -5.62 -9.44 -49.28
CA ILE A 159 -5.25 -10.83 -48.96
C ILE A 159 -4.19 -11.27 -49.98
N PRO A 160 -3.13 -11.99 -49.55
CA PRO A 160 -2.90 -13.28 -50.17
C PRO A 160 -2.71 -14.41 -49.15
N SER A 161 -3.42 -15.48 -49.48
CA SER A 161 -3.30 -16.88 -49.14
C SER A 161 -1.92 -17.41 -48.73
N GLN A 162 -1.97 -18.31 -47.75
CA GLN A 162 -0.95 -19.28 -47.40
C GLN A 162 -0.48 -20.10 -48.62
N THR A 163 0.83 -20.28 -48.75
CA THR A 163 1.44 -21.43 -49.42
C THR A 163 2.80 -21.70 -48.77
N GLU A 164 3.05 -22.96 -48.44
CA GLU A 164 4.26 -23.47 -47.80
C GLU A 164 5.50 -23.32 -48.71
N GLY A 165 6.69 -23.18 -48.11
CA GLY A 165 7.95 -23.26 -48.86
C GLY A 165 9.19 -22.84 -48.07
N SER A 166 10.12 -23.79 -47.90
CA SER A 166 11.44 -23.66 -47.30
C SER A 166 12.48 -22.92 -48.16
N GLN A 167 13.45 -22.30 -47.49
CA GLN A 167 14.77 -21.79 -47.94
C GLN A 167 14.85 -20.46 -48.70
N GLY A 168 15.78 -19.59 -48.27
CA GLY A 168 16.36 -18.51 -49.08
C GLY A 168 16.55 -17.19 -48.33
N ALA A 169 17.80 -16.87 -47.97
CA ALA A 169 18.21 -15.54 -47.54
C ALA A 169 18.26 -14.57 -48.74
N SER A 170 17.46 -13.51 -48.73
CA SER A 170 17.72 -12.24 -49.43
C SER A 170 16.81 -11.13 -48.87
N GLY A 171 17.37 -9.92 -48.75
CA GLY A 171 16.97 -8.87 -47.80
C GLY A 171 15.52 -8.36 -47.90
N ARG A 172 14.86 -8.30 -46.74
CA ARG A 172 13.68 -7.44 -46.54
C ARG A 172 14.13 -5.97 -46.52
N PRO A 173 13.36 -5.03 -47.10
CA PRO A 173 13.59 -3.61 -46.86
C PRO A 173 13.46 -3.33 -45.36
N VAL A 174 14.47 -2.67 -44.79
CA VAL A 174 14.48 -2.26 -43.38
C VAL A 174 13.29 -1.32 -43.15
N SER A 175 12.49 -1.55 -42.10
CA SER A 175 11.35 -0.67 -41.80
C SER A 175 11.85 0.67 -41.27
N LYS A 176 11.12 1.77 -41.53
CA LYS A 176 11.47 3.09 -40.98
C LYS A 176 11.61 3.08 -39.46
N SER A 177 10.81 2.28 -38.77
CA SER A 177 10.91 2.09 -37.31
C SER A 177 12.22 1.40 -36.90
N GLN A 178 12.75 0.50 -37.73
CA GLN A 178 14.04 -0.16 -37.51
C GLN A 178 15.22 0.80 -37.76
N GLU A 179 15.15 1.65 -38.78
CA GLU A 179 16.15 2.71 -39.02
C GLU A 179 16.25 3.69 -37.84
N ILE A 180 15.10 4.08 -37.26
CA ILE A 180 15.06 4.95 -36.07
C ILE A 180 15.68 4.23 -34.87
N ALA A 181 15.38 2.94 -34.65
CA ALA A 181 15.96 2.18 -33.56
C ALA A 181 17.49 2.07 -33.68
N ASP A 182 18.01 1.83 -34.89
CA ASP A 182 19.44 1.76 -35.16
C ASP A 182 20.12 3.14 -34.97
N SER A 183 19.42 4.23 -35.29
CA SER A 183 19.90 5.61 -35.04
C SER A 183 20.01 5.95 -33.56
N VAL A 184 19.06 5.50 -32.74
CA VAL A 184 19.05 5.76 -31.28
C VAL A 184 20.09 4.90 -30.56
N LEU A 185 20.25 3.63 -30.97
CA LEU A 185 21.27 2.73 -30.45
C LEU A 185 22.69 3.21 -30.77
N SER A 186 22.92 3.74 -31.99
CA SER A 186 24.22 4.29 -32.39
C SER A 186 24.53 5.64 -31.74
N ALA A 187 23.53 6.49 -31.48
CA ALA A 187 23.71 7.76 -30.77
C ALA A 187 24.19 7.58 -29.32
N GLN A 188 23.83 6.47 -28.66
CA GLN A 188 24.27 6.18 -27.29
C GLN A 188 25.75 5.76 -27.23
N ALA A 189 26.29 5.15 -28.29
CA ALA A 189 27.70 4.76 -28.37
C ALA A 189 28.66 5.97 -28.42
N LEU A 190 28.16 7.16 -28.78
CA LEU A 190 28.91 8.42 -28.79
C LEU A 190 28.76 9.25 -27.49
N GLY A 191 27.92 8.82 -26.54
CA GLY A 191 27.55 9.61 -25.35
C GLY A 191 28.46 9.44 -24.12
N SER A 192 29.53 8.66 -24.19
CA SER A 192 30.49 8.48 -23.09
C SER A 192 31.86 9.06 -23.46
N THR A 193 32.08 10.35 -23.23
CA THR A 193 33.39 10.92 -22.82
C THR A 193 33.26 12.44 -22.60
N GLY A 194 33.79 12.92 -21.47
CA GLY A 194 33.93 14.34 -21.20
C GLY A 194 34.96 15.01 -22.13
N THR A 195 34.67 16.27 -22.46
CA THR A 195 35.54 17.34 -23.00
C THR A 195 36.89 16.98 -23.66
N PRO A 196 37.09 17.37 -24.94
CA PRO A 196 38.41 17.69 -25.48
C PRO A 196 38.59 19.20 -25.76
N VAL A 197 39.80 19.69 -25.48
CA VAL A 197 40.38 21.00 -25.83
C VAL A 197 40.86 20.96 -27.30
N PRO A 198 40.84 22.06 -28.08
CA PRO A 198 41.00 22.01 -29.54
C PRO A 198 42.45 21.78 -30.01
N PRO A 199 42.68 21.16 -31.18
CA PRO A 199 44.02 20.86 -31.66
C PRO A 199 44.61 22.00 -32.50
N GLY A 200 45.70 22.57 -31.99
CA GLY A 200 46.71 23.23 -32.81
C GLY A 200 47.67 22.20 -33.41
N SER A 201 47.79 22.24 -34.74
CA SER A 201 49.03 22.03 -35.49
C SER A 201 49.90 20.78 -35.28
N ASP A 202 49.37 19.55 -35.34
CA ASP A 202 50.22 18.37 -35.60
C ASP A 202 49.63 17.28 -36.53
N MET A 203 48.40 17.41 -37.03
CA MET A 203 47.81 16.44 -37.98
C MET A 203 48.10 16.74 -39.47
N ALA A 204 48.60 17.93 -39.80
CA ALA A 204 49.05 18.25 -41.16
C ALA A 204 50.40 17.58 -41.50
N LYS A 205 51.20 17.19 -40.49
CA LYS A 205 52.47 16.46 -40.71
C LYS A 205 52.29 14.94 -40.78
N LEU A 206 51.22 14.40 -40.20
CA LEU A 206 50.95 12.95 -40.23
C LEU A 206 50.21 12.52 -41.51
N ALA A 207 49.30 13.37 -42.03
CA ALA A 207 48.60 13.09 -43.28
C ALA A 207 49.53 13.12 -44.52
N ALA A 208 50.58 13.95 -44.49
CA ALA A 208 51.57 14.02 -45.56
C ALA A 208 52.54 12.82 -45.60
N ALA A 209 52.65 12.04 -44.52
CA ALA A 209 53.57 10.90 -44.44
C ALA A 209 52.95 9.56 -44.90
N ILE A 210 51.62 9.42 -44.91
CA ILE A 210 50.96 8.15 -45.21
C ILE A 210 50.51 8.05 -46.69
N GLN A 211 50.33 9.16 -47.40
CA GLN A 211 50.03 9.14 -48.85
C GLN A 211 51.25 8.85 -49.74
N ALA A 212 52.46 8.72 -49.18
CA ALA A 212 53.68 8.49 -49.96
C ALA A 212 54.12 7.01 -50.08
N ALA A 213 53.35 6.04 -49.58
CA ALA A 213 53.77 4.63 -49.63
C ALA A 213 52.61 3.68 -49.94
N GLY A 214 51.99 3.85 -51.11
CA GLY A 214 51.25 2.76 -51.76
C GLY A 214 52.19 1.92 -52.60
N GLY A 215 52.57 0.73 -52.14
CA GLY A 215 53.31 -0.22 -52.98
C GLY A 215 53.82 -1.48 -52.29
N SER A 216 53.05 -2.57 -52.44
CA SER A 216 53.52 -3.96 -52.62
C SER A 216 53.82 -4.88 -51.40
N ALA A 217 53.27 -6.09 -51.54
CA ALA A 217 53.73 -7.41 -51.11
C ALA A 217 53.40 -7.95 -49.70
N ALA A 218 52.95 -9.21 -49.72
CA ALA A 218 52.47 -10.06 -48.63
C ALA A 218 53.59 -10.67 -47.76
N ALA A 219 53.33 -10.89 -46.45
CA ALA A 219 53.66 -12.06 -45.60
C ALA A 219 53.21 -11.81 -44.12
N PRO A 220 53.38 -12.73 -43.15
CA PRO A 220 52.31 -13.41 -42.39
C PRO A 220 52.09 -12.89 -40.95
N VAL A 221 50.91 -13.18 -40.38
CA VAL A 221 50.55 -12.84 -38.99
C VAL A 221 51.19 -13.86 -38.03
N GLN A 222 52.13 -13.42 -37.20
CA GLN A 222 52.61 -14.19 -36.03
C GLN A 222 51.69 -13.90 -34.83
N VAL A 223 50.90 -14.89 -34.41
CA VAL A 223 50.13 -14.85 -33.17
C VAL A 223 51.05 -15.25 -32.01
N SER A 224 51.15 -14.39 -30.99
CA SER A 224 51.98 -14.67 -29.83
C SER A 224 51.36 -15.78 -28.96
N ILE A 225 52.18 -16.73 -28.52
CA ILE A 225 51.80 -17.89 -27.69
C ILE A 225 51.01 -17.48 -26.43
N VAL A 226 51.24 -16.28 -25.91
CA VAL A 226 50.55 -15.72 -24.74
C VAL A 226 49.07 -15.44 -25.01
N GLU A 227 48.71 -14.97 -26.21
CA GLU A 227 47.31 -14.69 -26.58
C GLU A 227 46.54 -15.98 -26.80
N LEU A 228 47.18 -17.00 -27.37
CA LEU A 228 46.57 -18.33 -27.53
C LEU A 228 46.31 -18.98 -26.17
N ILE A 229 47.24 -18.85 -25.22
CA ILE A 229 47.07 -19.38 -23.86
C ILE A 229 45.94 -18.66 -23.12
N LEU A 230 45.82 -17.34 -23.27
CA LEU A 230 44.73 -16.58 -22.65
C LEU A 230 43.35 -16.94 -23.21
N ILE A 231 43.25 -17.18 -24.52
CA ILE A 231 42.00 -17.60 -25.17
C ILE A 231 41.64 -19.03 -24.74
N ILE A 232 42.61 -19.94 -24.71
CA ILE A 232 42.39 -21.32 -24.25
C ILE A 232 41.98 -21.33 -22.76
N PHE A 233 42.60 -20.49 -21.93
CA PHE A 233 42.26 -20.37 -20.52
C PHE A 233 40.86 -19.76 -20.30
N ALA A 234 40.45 -18.79 -21.13
CA ALA A 234 39.11 -18.23 -21.11
C ALA A 234 38.04 -19.27 -21.51
N VAL A 235 38.28 -20.05 -22.56
CA VAL A 235 37.38 -21.12 -23.00
C VAL A 235 37.31 -22.27 -21.98
N LEU A 236 38.43 -22.59 -21.32
CA LEU A 236 38.46 -23.55 -20.21
C LEU A 236 37.71 -23.04 -18.97
N LEU A 237 37.77 -21.74 -18.66
CA LEU A 237 37.02 -21.11 -17.57
C LEU A 237 35.51 -21.09 -17.85
N GLU A 238 35.09 -20.87 -19.09
CA GLU A 238 33.68 -20.92 -19.48
C GLU A 238 33.12 -22.35 -19.44
N ASN A 239 33.90 -23.35 -19.88
CA ASN A 239 33.45 -24.75 -19.89
C ASN A 239 33.56 -25.45 -18.53
N SER A 240 34.38 -24.95 -17.60
CA SER A 240 34.54 -25.54 -16.26
C SER A 240 33.43 -25.15 -15.27
N GLY A 241 32.46 -24.33 -15.69
CA GLY A 241 31.31 -23.95 -14.86
C GLY A 241 31.65 -23.11 -13.62
N LEU A 242 32.91 -22.69 -13.47
CA LEU A 242 33.42 -21.98 -12.29
C LEU A 242 32.89 -20.54 -12.19
N MET A 243 32.42 -19.98 -13.30
CA MET A 243 31.95 -18.59 -13.40
C MET A 243 30.43 -18.46 -13.62
N LYS A 244 29.66 -19.55 -13.47
CA LYS A 244 28.18 -19.50 -13.50
C LYS A 244 27.62 -19.41 -12.08
N ALA A 245 28.16 -18.50 -11.28
CA ALA A 245 27.53 -18.06 -10.04
C ALA A 245 26.70 -16.80 -10.36
N GLY A 246 25.52 -17.00 -10.95
CA GLY A 246 24.40 -16.10 -10.63
C GLY A 246 24.20 -16.11 -9.11
N PRO A 247 23.49 -15.12 -8.52
CA PRO A 247 23.30 -15.08 -7.08
C PRO A 247 22.78 -16.45 -6.64
N ARG A 248 23.58 -17.19 -5.86
CA ARG A 248 23.14 -18.46 -5.26
C ARG A 248 21.90 -18.08 -4.47
N GLN A 249 20.73 -18.48 -4.96
CA GLN A 249 19.48 -18.34 -4.23
C GLN A 249 19.72 -19.02 -2.88
N ALA A 250 19.49 -18.28 -1.80
CA ALA A 250 19.72 -18.78 -0.45
C ALA A 250 18.96 -20.10 -0.30
N GLU A 251 19.68 -21.19 0.00
CA GLU A 251 19.05 -22.47 0.35
C GLU A 251 18.15 -22.22 1.56
N PHE A 252 16.95 -22.82 1.62
CA PHE A 252 16.06 -22.66 2.77
C PHE A 252 16.74 -23.24 4.02
N VAL A 253 17.21 -22.35 4.89
CA VAL A 253 17.80 -22.70 6.18
C VAL A 253 16.68 -22.69 7.23
N PRO A 254 16.63 -23.67 8.15
CA PRO A 254 15.73 -23.60 9.29
C PRO A 254 15.93 -22.29 10.04
N SER A 255 14.85 -21.64 10.46
CA SER A 255 14.97 -20.38 11.18
C SER A 255 15.54 -20.64 12.59
N GLU A 256 16.76 -20.17 12.85
CA GLU A 256 17.37 -20.15 14.19
C GLU A 256 16.79 -18.97 15.00
N GLY A 257 15.53 -19.13 15.43
CA GLY A 257 14.86 -18.15 16.29
C GLY A 257 14.87 -18.55 17.77
N LYS A 258 14.57 -17.60 18.66
CA LYS A 258 14.25 -17.90 20.07
C LYS A 258 13.20 -19.02 20.14
N THR A 259 13.51 -20.08 20.89
CA THR A 259 12.57 -21.19 21.13
C THR A 259 11.38 -20.66 21.90
N VAL A 260 10.20 -20.74 21.27
CA VAL A 260 8.91 -20.43 21.88
C VAL A 260 8.29 -21.76 22.28
N THR A 261 7.63 -21.82 23.43
CA THR A 261 6.94 -23.04 23.90
C THR A 261 5.48 -22.75 24.20
N PHE A 262 4.68 -23.76 24.51
CA PHE A 262 3.26 -23.55 24.82
C PHE A 262 3.04 -22.70 26.08
N SER A 263 4.03 -22.54 26.96
CA SER A 263 3.94 -21.64 28.11
C SER A 263 3.94 -20.17 27.74
N ASP A 264 4.34 -19.82 26.52
CA ASP A 264 4.32 -18.44 26.03
C ASP A 264 2.99 -18.10 25.32
N VAL A 265 2.23 -19.12 24.88
CA VAL A 265 0.95 -18.96 24.18
C VAL A 265 -0.20 -19.02 25.17
N HIS A 266 -1.05 -18.00 25.20
CA HIS A 266 -2.14 -17.88 26.17
C HIS A 266 -3.47 -17.58 25.47
N GLY A 267 -4.58 -17.93 26.13
CA GLY A 267 -5.94 -17.64 25.63
C GLY A 267 -6.46 -18.53 24.50
N VAL A 268 -5.70 -19.57 24.10
CA VAL A 268 -6.09 -20.51 23.03
C VAL A 268 -5.90 -21.96 23.49
N ASP A 269 -6.44 -22.30 24.65
CA ASP A 269 -6.21 -23.61 25.28
C ASP A 269 -6.87 -24.76 24.50
N GLU A 270 -7.99 -24.49 23.82
CA GLU A 270 -8.68 -25.46 22.94
C GLU A 270 -7.82 -25.93 21.76
N VAL A 271 -6.84 -25.13 21.34
CA VAL A 271 -6.01 -25.39 20.15
C VAL A 271 -4.69 -26.10 20.51
N LYS A 272 -4.29 -26.11 21.78
CA LYS A 272 -3.02 -26.70 22.23
C LYS A 272 -3.01 -28.24 22.20
N ASP A 273 -4.17 -28.89 22.06
CA ASP A 273 -4.35 -30.33 22.28
C ASP A 273 -4.27 -31.23 21.02
N VAL A 274 -3.75 -30.75 19.89
CA VAL A 274 -3.79 -31.53 18.63
C VAL A 274 -2.49 -31.43 17.82
N SER A 275 -2.28 -32.28 16.82
CA SER A 275 -0.94 -32.57 16.25
C SER A 275 -0.80 -32.43 14.73
N LEU A 276 -1.75 -31.83 14.01
CA LEU A 276 -1.66 -31.54 12.56
C LEU A 276 -2.64 -30.43 12.18
N PHE A 277 -2.19 -29.35 11.52
CA PHE A 277 -2.95 -28.08 11.50
C PHE A 277 -2.83 -27.22 10.24
N GLU A 278 -3.98 -26.81 9.72
CA GLU A 278 -4.20 -25.54 9.05
C GLU A 278 -4.79 -24.54 10.07
N LEU A 279 -4.13 -23.41 10.28
CA LEU A 279 -4.51 -22.36 11.22
C LEU A 279 -5.25 -21.25 10.48
N SER A 280 -6.56 -21.18 10.69
CA SER A 280 -7.39 -20.14 10.13
C SER A 280 -7.77 -19.11 11.21
N SER A 281 -7.82 -17.82 10.89
CA SER A 281 -8.74 -16.91 11.58
C SER A 281 -9.13 -15.76 10.72
N ARG A 282 -10.26 -15.16 11.04
CA ARG A 282 -10.69 -13.91 10.41
C ARG A 282 -9.95 -12.65 10.84
N SER A 283 -9.15 -12.69 11.92
CA SER A 283 -8.50 -11.49 12.48
C SER A 283 -6.97 -11.63 12.57
N PRO A 284 -6.19 -10.70 11.98
CA PRO A 284 -4.74 -10.72 12.10
C PRO A 284 -4.32 -10.52 13.57
N GLY A 285 -3.10 -10.94 13.92
CA GLY A 285 -2.55 -10.70 15.27
C GLY A 285 -3.07 -11.63 16.37
N THR A 286 -3.78 -12.71 16.03
CA THR A 286 -4.26 -13.76 16.97
C THR A 286 -3.18 -14.76 17.41
N GLY A 287 -1.93 -14.61 16.94
CA GLY A 287 -0.81 -15.44 17.38
C GLY A 287 -0.61 -16.75 16.63
N LYS A 288 -1.07 -16.89 15.37
CA LYS A 288 -0.89 -18.11 14.53
C LYS A 288 0.55 -18.52 14.38
N THR A 289 1.38 -17.57 13.95
CA THR A 289 2.81 -17.76 13.74
C THR A 289 3.50 -18.11 15.06
N LEU A 290 3.05 -17.50 16.17
CA LEU A 290 3.56 -17.76 17.50
C LEU A 290 3.18 -19.17 18.00
N LEU A 291 1.95 -19.60 17.75
CA LEU A 291 1.47 -20.94 18.07
C LEU A 291 2.19 -22.02 17.25
N ALA A 292 2.37 -21.82 15.94
CA ALA A 292 3.11 -22.76 15.10
C ALA A 292 4.57 -22.92 15.54
N ARG A 293 5.20 -21.81 15.97
CA ARG A 293 6.55 -21.85 16.57
C ARG A 293 6.57 -22.56 17.91
N ALA A 294 5.52 -22.40 18.73
CA ALA A 294 5.39 -23.10 20.00
C ALA A 294 5.28 -24.62 19.83
N VAL A 295 4.50 -25.08 18.84
CA VAL A 295 4.40 -26.51 18.48
C VAL A 295 5.78 -27.08 18.13
N ALA A 296 6.56 -26.36 17.32
CA ALA A 296 7.90 -26.81 16.93
C ALA A 296 8.91 -26.77 18.09
N GLY A 297 8.83 -25.76 18.96
CA GLY A 297 9.65 -25.66 20.15
C GLY A 297 9.38 -26.77 21.16
N GLU A 298 8.11 -27.15 21.35
CA GLU A 298 7.71 -28.26 22.22
C GLU A 298 8.15 -29.62 21.66
N ALA A 299 7.99 -29.81 20.34
CA ALA A 299 8.39 -31.04 19.67
C ALA A 299 9.93 -31.18 19.51
N GLY A 300 10.69 -30.09 19.69
CA GLY A 300 12.15 -30.09 19.53
C GLY A 300 12.62 -30.37 18.10
N VAL A 301 11.78 -30.09 17.09
CA VAL A 301 12.06 -30.38 15.67
C VAL A 301 12.46 -29.11 14.90
N PRO A 302 13.25 -29.21 13.83
CA PRO A 302 13.58 -28.07 12.97
C PRO A 302 12.32 -27.39 12.41
N PHE A 303 12.28 -26.06 12.49
CA PHE A 303 11.20 -25.23 11.98
C PHE A 303 11.63 -24.48 10.72
N PHE A 304 10.97 -24.79 9.60
CA PHE A 304 11.13 -24.08 8.33
C PHE A 304 10.00 -23.06 8.20
N PHE A 305 10.35 -21.79 8.04
CA PHE A 305 9.40 -20.70 7.86
C PHE A 305 9.44 -20.20 6.42
N ALA A 306 8.27 -20.03 5.79
CA ALA A 306 8.11 -19.36 4.51
C ALA A 306 6.83 -18.50 4.53
N SER A 307 6.84 -17.32 3.91
CA SER A 307 5.61 -16.58 3.63
C SER A 307 5.04 -17.02 2.29
N GLY A 308 3.72 -17.07 2.15
CA GLY A 308 3.02 -17.32 0.90
C GLY A 308 3.44 -16.34 -0.20
N SER A 309 3.72 -15.09 0.16
CA SER A 309 4.22 -14.07 -0.76
C SER A 309 5.63 -14.36 -1.27
N ASP A 310 6.44 -15.15 -0.55
CA ASP A 310 7.78 -15.53 -1.03
C ASP A 310 7.72 -16.42 -2.28
N PHE A 311 6.57 -17.02 -2.56
CA PHE A 311 6.35 -17.85 -3.74
C PHE A 311 5.71 -17.08 -4.91
N GLU A 312 5.27 -15.84 -4.69
CA GLU A 312 4.69 -14.96 -5.71
C GLU A 312 5.80 -14.09 -6.33
N GLU A 313 6.34 -14.53 -7.47
CA GLU A 313 7.36 -13.78 -8.20
C GLU A 313 6.95 -13.48 -9.65
N MET A 314 7.51 -12.39 -10.21
CA MET A 314 7.31 -12.00 -11.61
C MET A 314 7.85 -13.03 -12.60
N PHE A 315 8.80 -13.87 -12.19
CA PHE A 315 9.41 -14.87 -13.05
C PHE A 315 8.64 -16.19 -13.00
N VAL A 316 8.12 -16.60 -14.15
CA VAL A 316 7.38 -17.86 -14.31
C VAL A 316 8.23 -19.04 -13.87
N GLY A 317 7.65 -19.90 -13.03
CA GLY A 317 8.29 -21.14 -12.57
C GLY A 317 9.25 -20.98 -11.39
N VAL A 318 9.60 -19.77 -10.96
CA VAL A 318 10.45 -19.59 -9.77
C VAL A 318 9.72 -19.97 -8.49
N GLY A 319 8.43 -19.60 -8.35
CA GLY A 319 7.60 -20.04 -7.23
C GLY A 319 7.54 -21.56 -7.09
N ALA A 320 7.24 -22.28 -8.18
CA ALA A 320 7.23 -23.74 -8.20
C ALA A 320 8.61 -24.36 -7.90
N LYS A 321 9.72 -23.71 -8.27
CA LYS A 321 11.05 -24.18 -7.87
C LYS A 321 11.28 -24.01 -6.37
N ARG A 322 10.93 -22.85 -5.79
CA ARG A 322 11.08 -22.58 -4.35
C ARG A 322 10.28 -23.55 -3.49
N VAL A 323 9.07 -23.90 -3.90
CA VAL A 323 8.27 -24.92 -3.21
C VAL A 323 9.00 -26.26 -3.19
N ARG A 324 9.57 -26.70 -4.33
CA ARG A 324 10.38 -27.94 -4.38
C ARG A 324 11.61 -27.87 -3.48
N ASP A 325 12.33 -26.76 -3.52
CA ASP A 325 13.55 -26.55 -2.73
C ASP A 325 13.24 -26.55 -1.22
N LEU A 326 12.12 -25.96 -0.80
CA LEU A 326 11.63 -25.96 0.58
C LEU A 326 11.34 -27.38 1.09
N PHE A 327 10.55 -28.16 0.35
CA PHE A 327 10.23 -29.53 0.73
C PHE A 327 11.47 -30.43 0.68
N ALA A 328 12.38 -30.22 -0.29
CA ALA A 328 13.66 -30.93 -0.33
C ALA A 328 14.55 -30.62 0.88
N ALA A 329 14.62 -29.36 1.32
CA ALA A 329 15.37 -28.97 2.51
C ALA A 329 14.78 -29.58 3.80
N ALA A 330 13.45 -29.63 3.90
CA ALA A 330 12.76 -30.27 5.02
C ALA A 330 12.97 -31.80 5.05
N ARG A 331 12.93 -32.47 3.88
CA ARG A 331 13.22 -33.91 3.74
C ARG A 331 14.63 -34.28 4.21
N LYS A 332 15.62 -33.41 4.02
CA LYS A 332 16.99 -33.64 4.52
C LYS A 332 17.10 -33.63 6.06
N LYS A 333 16.17 -32.99 6.77
CA LYS A 333 16.23 -32.77 8.23
C LYS A 333 15.04 -33.38 8.99
N GLN A 334 14.50 -34.50 8.51
CA GLN A 334 13.37 -35.20 9.14
C GLN A 334 13.73 -35.73 10.54
N PRO A 335 12.81 -35.69 11.52
CA PRO A 335 11.46 -35.09 11.47
C PRO A 335 11.50 -33.55 11.51
N ALA A 336 10.66 -32.86 10.74
CA ALA A 336 10.66 -31.40 10.62
C ALA A 336 9.26 -30.81 10.43
N ILE A 337 9.09 -29.54 10.79
CA ILE A 337 7.86 -28.77 10.58
C ILE A 337 8.10 -27.69 9.51
N ILE A 338 7.22 -27.63 8.51
CA ILE A 338 7.15 -26.55 7.53
C ILE A 338 5.98 -25.64 7.91
N PHE A 339 6.23 -24.35 8.11
CA PHE A 339 5.22 -23.34 8.34
C PHE A 339 5.13 -22.39 7.16
N ILE A 340 3.93 -22.28 6.58
CA ILE A 340 3.61 -21.35 5.49
C ILE A 340 2.65 -20.29 6.03
N ASP A 341 3.12 -19.05 6.20
CA ASP A 341 2.24 -17.92 6.54
C ASP A 341 1.54 -17.38 5.28
N GLU A 342 0.43 -16.65 5.44
CA GLU A 342 -0.29 -16.01 4.32
C GLU A 342 -0.55 -16.95 3.13
N LEU A 343 -1.06 -18.16 3.43
CA LEU A 343 -1.32 -19.19 2.42
C LEU A 343 -2.24 -18.70 1.28
N ASP A 344 -3.10 -17.72 1.56
CA ASP A 344 -3.99 -17.09 0.59
C ASP A 344 -3.28 -16.45 -0.61
N ALA A 345 -1.99 -16.07 -0.46
CA ALA A 345 -1.19 -15.56 -1.58
C ALA A 345 -1.00 -16.60 -2.71
N VAL A 346 -0.83 -17.88 -2.37
CA VAL A 346 -0.66 -18.97 -3.36
C VAL A 346 -1.85 -19.92 -3.44
N GLY A 347 -2.68 -19.94 -2.42
CA GLY A 347 -3.74 -20.91 -2.21
C GLY A 347 -5.11 -20.50 -2.72
N GLY A 348 -5.24 -19.35 -3.40
CA GLY A 348 -6.51 -18.83 -3.87
C GLY A 348 -7.26 -19.75 -4.85
N LYS A 349 -8.60 -19.68 -4.83
CA LYS A 349 -9.48 -20.42 -5.77
C LYS A 349 -9.11 -20.16 -7.22
N ARG A 350 -8.97 -21.24 -7.99
CA ARG A 350 -8.68 -21.19 -9.43
C ARG A 350 -9.84 -20.56 -10.19
N SER A 351 -9.60 -19.39 -10.77
CA SER A 351 -10.47 -18.77 -11.76
C SER A 351 -9.89 -18.95 -13.16
N SER A 352 -10.74 -18.97 -14.18
CA SER A 352 -10.30 -18.99 -15.58
C SER A 352 -9.49 -17.74 -15.95
N ARG A 353 -9.70 -16.63 -15.22
CA ARG A 353 -9.04 -15.33 -15.44
C ARG A 353 -7.70 -15.20 -14.73
N ASP A 354 -7.36 -16.10 -13.81
CA ASP A 354 -6.13 -15.98 -13.02
C ASP A 354 -4.88 -16.31 -13.85
N GLN A 355 -3.79 -15.66 -13.47
CA GLN A 355 -2.50 -15.77 -14.14
C GLN A 355 -1.97 -17.21 -14.06
N GLN A 356 -1.51 -17.73 -15.20
CA GLN A 356 -1.13 -19.14 -15.34
C GLN A 356 0.04 -19.56 -14.42
N TYR A 357 0.94 -18.63 -14.06
CA TYR A 357 2.06 -18.93 -13.18
C TYR A 357 1.64 -19.16 -11.72
N MET A 358 0.60 -18.48 -11.21
CA MET A 358 0.11 -18.73 -9.84
C MET A 358 -0.47 -20.14 -9.71
N LYS A 359 -1.21 -20.57 -10.75
CA LYS A 359 -1.71 -21.94 -10.86
C LYS A 359 -0.57 -22.96 -10.86
N GLN A 360 0.55 -22.64 -11.48
CA GLN A 360 1.71 -23.52 -11.52
C GLN A 360 2.33 -23.71 -10.12
N THR A 361 2.51 -22.64 -9.36
CA THR A 361 3.02 -22.69 -7.99
C THR A 361 2.07 -23.47 -7.06
N LEU A 362 0.76 -23.19 -7.14
CA LEU A 362 -0.25 -23.94 -6.39
C LEU A 362 -0.23 -25.43 -6.73
N ASN A 363 -0.24 -25.78 -8.02
CA ASN A 363 -0.18 -27.18 -8.44
C ASN A 363 1.09 -27.87 -7.95
N GLN A 364 2.22 -27.18 -7.91
CA GLN A 364 3.45 -27.75 -7.35
C GLN A 364 3.31 -28.03 -5.86
N LEU A 365 2.73 -27.11 -5.09
CA LEU A 365 2.45 -27.32 -3.66
C LEU A 365 1.56 -28.56 -3.45
N LEU A 366 0.51 -28.72 -4.26
CA LEU A 366 -0.35 -29.89 -4.20
C LEU A 366 0.38 -31.20 -4.51
N VAL A 367 1.29 -31.20 -5.48
CA VAL A 367 2.07 -32.38 -5.85
C VAL A 367 3.05 -32.76 -4.73
N GLU A 368 3.69 -31.79 -4.07
CA GLU A 368 4.57 -32.08 -2.93
C GLU A 368 3.80 -32.62 -1.72
N MET A 369 2.56 -32.17 -1.50
CA MET A 369 1.70 -32.66 -0.42
C MET A 369 1.07 -34.03 -0.72
N ASP A 370 0.62 -34.29 -1.95
CA ASP A 370 0.12 -35.62 -2.35
C ASP A 370 1.24 -36.67 -2.45
N GLY A 371 2.48 -36.22 -2.65
CA GLY A 371 3.66 -37.05 -2.77
C GLY A 371 4.15 -37.67 -1.46
N PHE A 372 3.47 -37.43 -0.33
CA PHE A 372 3.87 -38.01 0.96
C PHE A 372 3.71 -39.53 0.95
N MET A 373 4.84 -40.24 0.89
CA MET A 373 4.92 -41.63 1.34
C MET A 373 4.59 -41.64 2.84
N GLN A 374 3.82 -42.64 3.32
CA GLN A 374 3.42 -42.78 4.74
C GLN A 374 4.59 -42.81 5.74
N THR A 375 5.83 -42.87 5.25
CA THR A 375 7.09 -42.90 6.01
C THR A 375 7.77 -41.55 6.19
N GLU A 376 7.33 -40.48 5.51
CA GLU A 376 7.97 -39.15 5.66
C GLU A 376 7.47 -38.43 6.92
N GLY A 377 8.38 -38.16 7.87
CA GLY A 377 8.08 -37.49 9.15
C GLY A 377 8.01 -35.96 9.05
N ILE A 378 7.35 -35.41 8.03
CA ILE A 378 7.21 -33.95 7.82
C ILE A 378 5.77 -33.55 8.15
N ILE A 379 5.63 -32.49 8.94
CA ILE A 379 4.34 -31.86 9.24
C ILE A 379 4.30 -30.49 8.57
N VAL A 380 3.26 -30.22 7.78
CA VAL A 380 3.03 -28.91 7.16
C VAL A 380 1.94 -28.19 7.95
N ILE A 381 2.26 -26.98 8.40
CA ILE A 381 1.34 -26.06 9.06
C ILE A 381 1.20 -24.83 8.16
N ALA A 382 -0.02 -24.36 7.93
CA ALA A 382 -0.26 -23.15 7.17
C ALA A 382 -1.16 -22.18 7.93
N ALA A 383 -0.94 -20.88 7.77
CA ALA A 383 -1.78 -19.84 8.32
C ALA A 383 -2.48 -19.05 7.22
N THR A 384 -3.77 -18.75 7.41
CA THR A 384 -4.53 -17.86 6.52
C THR A 384 -5.52 -17.00 7.29
N ASN A 385 -5.78 -15.80 6.76
CA ASN A 385 -6.86 -14.94 7.25
C ASN A 385 -8.23 -15.26 6.62
N PHE A 386 -8.22 -15.86 5.43
CA PHE A 386 -9.40 -16.04 4.57
C PHE A 386 -9.55 -17.51 4.15
N PRO A 387 -10.01 -18.41 5.04
CA PRO A 387 -10.16 -19.83 4.70
C PRO A 387 -11.13 -20.04 3.52
N GLU A 388 -12.12 -19.16 3.36
CA GLU A 388 -13.09 -19.24 2.26
C GLU A 388 -12.52 -18.85 0.90
N SER A 389 -11.39 -18.15 0.82
CA SER A 389 -10.74 -17.79 -0.45
C SER A 389 -9.86 -18.92 -0.98
N LEU A 390 -9.52 -19.89 -0.13
CA LEU A 390 -8.65 -21.01 -0.48
C LEU A 390 -9.30 -21.99 -1.45
N ASP A 391 -8.46 -22.61 -2.27
CA ASP A 391 -8.84 -23.67 -3.18
C ASP A 391 -9.29 -24.91 -2.39
N SER A 392 -10.48 -25.41 -2.75
CA SER A 392 -11.02 -26.68 -2.27
C SER A 392 -10.07 -27.86 -2.42
N ALA A 393 -9.09 -27.78 -3.33
CA ALA A 393 -8.07 -28.79 -3.50
C ALA A 393 -7.14 -28.87 -2.27
N LEU A 394 -6.78 -27.75 -1.63
CA LEU A 394 -5.86 -27.72 -0.50
C LEU A 394 -6.45 -28.37 0.76
N ILE A 395 -7.76 -28.21 0.97
CA ILE A 395 -8.49 -28.67 2.17
C ILE A 395 -8.98 -30.13 2.02
N ARG A 396 -8.51 -30.87 1.01
CA ARG A 396 -8.89 -32.28 0.83
C ARG A 396 -8.09 -33.19 1.77
N PRO A 397 -8.69 -34.31 2.21
CA PRO A 397 -7.96 -35.36 2.93
C PRO A 397 -6.72 -35.84 2.14
N GLY A 398 -5.60 -35.99 2.82
CA GLY A 398 -4.26 -36.21 2.28
C GLY A 398 -3.40 -34.94 2.16
N ARG A 399 -3.92 -33.76 2.52
CA ARG A 399 -3.23 -32.47 2.42
C ARG A 399 -3.40 -31.67 3.73
N PHE A 400 -4.23 -30.64 3.74
CA PHE A 400 -4.66 -29.98 4.97
C PHE A 400 -5.88 -30.70 5.53
N ASP A 401 -5.63 -31.78 6.27
CA ASP A 401 -6.67 -32.66 6.80
C ASP A 401 -7.46 -32.05 7.96
N ARG A 402 -6.88 -31.06 8.63
CA ARG A 402 -7.45 -30.43 9.83
C ARG A 402 -7.34 -28.93 9.75
N THR A 403 -8.47 -28.25 9.82
CA THR A 403 -8.54 -26.79 9.93
C THR A 403 -8.94 -26.39 11.35
N ILE A 404 -8.17 -25.51 11.96
CA ILE A 404 -8.42 -24.95 13.28
C ILE A 404 -8.62 -23.45 13.17
N ALA A 405 -9.76 -22.99 13.66
CA ALA A 405 -10.03 -21.59 13.83
C ALA A 405 -9.41 -21.08 15.14
N VAL A 406 -8.57 -20.06 15.07
CA VAL A 406 -8.08 -19.32 16.25
C VAL A 406 -8.91 -18.05 16.39
N PRO A 407 -9.88 -17.98 17.31
CA PRO A 407 -10.69 -16.78 17.51
C PRO A 407 -9.89 -15.65 18.19
N LEU A 408 -10.51 -14.48 18.30
CA LEU A 408 -10.03 -13.45 19.22
C LEU A 408 -10.10 -13.96 20.66
N PRO A 409 -9.18 -13.53 21.54
CA PRO A 409 -9.14 -14.00 22.92
C PRO A 409 -10.32 -13.48 23.74
N ASP A 410 -10.92 -14.37 24.54
CA ASP A 410 -11.91 -14.01 25.56
C ASP A 410 -11.28 -13.20 26.70
N ILE A 411 -12.11 -12.64 27.60
CA ILE A 411 -11.65 -11.89 28.79
C ILE A 411 -10.58 -12.67 29.57
N ARG A 412 -10.78 -13.98 29.80
CA ARG A 412 -9.78 -14.82 30.50
C ARG A 412 -8.49 -14.94 29.72
N GLY A 413 -8.57 -15.15 28.41
CA GLY A 413 -7.42 -15.19 27.52
C GLY A 413 -6.66 -13.87 27.51
N ARG A 414 -7.37 -12.74 27.45
CA ARG A 414 -6.77 -11.39 27.53
C ARG A 414 -6.05 -11.15 28.84
N VAL A 415 -6.62 -11.56 29.98
CA VAL A 415 -5.95 -11.48 31.29
C VAL A 415 -4.64 -12.27 31.28
N GLN A 416 -4.63 -13.48 30.72
CA GLN A 416 -3.42 -14.30 30.64
C GLN A 416 -2.36 -13.68 29.70
N ILE A 417 -2.78 -13.16 28.55
CA ILE A 417 -1.89 -12.49 27.58
C ILE A 417 -1.29 -11.22 28.20
N LEU A 418 -2.10 -10.40 28.87
CA LEU A 418 -1.64 -9.22 29.60
C LEU A 418 -0.63 -9.60 30.68
N ASN A 419 -0.95 -10.60 31.51
CA ASN A 419 -0.02 -11.11 32.52
C ASN A 419 1.31 -11.57 31.93
N HIS A 420 1.30 -12.23 30.77
CA HIS A 420 2.53 -12.64 30.10
C HIS A 420 3.36 -11.45 29.65
N HIS A 421 2.76 -10.46 28.99
CA HIS A 421 3.49 -9.27 28.49
C HIS A 421 3.89 -8.30 29.60
N MET A 422 3.14 -8.24 30.71
CA MET A 422 3.47 -7.41 31.87
C MET A 422 4.70 -7.91 32.63
N LYS A 423 5.07 -9.20 32.54
CA LYS A 423 6.32 -9.72 33.15
C LYS A 423 7.59 -8.99 32.69
N GLY A 424 7.57 -8.43 31.48
CA GLY A 424 8.70 -7.69 30.91
C GLY A 424 8.75 -6.22 31.30
N VAL A 425 7.77 -5.72 32.07
CA VAL A 425 7.57 -4.30 32.37
C VAL A 425 7.41 -4.11 33.88
N THR A 426 7.99 -3.05 34.45
CA THR A 426 7.81 -2.69 35.86
C THR A 426 6.45 -2.00 36.05
N THR A 427 5.43 -2.77 36.41
CA THR A 427 4.06 -2.27 36.65
C THR A 427 3.83 -1.97 38.13
N SER A 428 3.05 -0.93 38.40
CA SER A 428 2.59 -0.57 39.75
C SER A 428 1.67 -1.66 40.34
N PRO A 429 1.67 -1.92 41.66
CA PRO A 429 0.79 -2.90 42.30
C PRO A 429 -0.70 -2.58 42.17
N ASP A 430 -1.05 -1.33 41.85
CA ASP A 430 -2.44 -0.89 41.66
C ASP A 430 -3.06 -1.37 40.33
N VAL A 431 -2.24 -1.89 39.41
CA VAL A 431 -2.71 -2.32 38.08
C VAL A 431 -3.22 -3.75 38.15
N ASP A 432 -4.55 -3.92 38.13
CA ASP A 432 -5.20 -5.23 37.95
C ASP A 432 -5.44 -5.52 36.45
N PRO A 433 -4.82 -6.59 35.89
CA PRO A 433 -5.04 -7.03 34.52
C PRO A 433 -6.52 -7.35 34.20
N THR A 434 -7.31 -7.71 35.21
CA THR A 434 -8.74 -8.02 35.05
C THR A 434 -9.53 -6.80 34.65
N ILE A 435 -9.21 -5.63 35.21
CA ILE A 435 -9.85 -4.35 34.87
C ILE A 435 -9.48 -3.96 33.43
N LEU A 436 -8.21 -4.10 33.06
CA LEU A 436 -7.71 -3.81 31.71
C LEU A 436 -8.35 -4.73 30.65
N ALA A 437 -8.51 -6.03 30.95
CA ALA A 437 -9.11 -6.98 30.04
C ALA A 437 -10.61 -6.71 29.76
N ARG A 438 -11.32 -6.14 30.73
CA ARG A 438 -12.71 -5.69 30.57
C ARG A 438 -12.80 -4.43 29.72
N GLY A 439 -11.87 -3.50 29.89
CA GLY A 439 -11.80 -2.26 29.10
C GLY A 439 -11.26 -2.43 27.67
N THR A 440 -10.87 -3.64 27.27
CA THR A 440 -10.29 -3.94 25.94
C THR A 440 -11.11 -4.98 25.15
N PRO A 441 -12.42 -4.76 24.95
CA PRO A 441 -13.24 -5.68 24.16
C PRO A 441 -12.75 -5.74 22.71
N GLY A 442 -12.75 -6.94 22.13
CA GLY A 442 -12.31 -7.19 20.76
C GLY A 442 -10.79 -7.05 20.47
N PHE A 443 -9.95 -6.79 21.48
CA PHE A 443 -8.49 -6.66 21.25
C PHE A 443 -7.88 -8.02 20.90
N SER A 444 -7.00 -8.05 19.88
CA SER A 444 -6.19 -9.22 19.56
C SER A 444 -4.99 -9.36 20.52
N GLY A 445 -4.33 -10.52 20.51
CA GLY A 445 -3.12 -10.72 21.31
C GLY A 445 -2.00 -9.72 20.95
N ALA A 446 -1.87 -9.39 19.66
CA ALA A 446 -0.95 -8.36 19.19
C ALA A 446 -1.32 -6.95 19.67
N ASP A 447 -2.62 -6.62 19.70
CA ASP A 447 -3.08 -5.31 20.19
C ASP A 447 -2.82 -5.16 21.69
N LEU A 448 -3.02 -6.21 22.47
CA LEU A 448 -2.68 -6.23 23.91
C LEU A 448 -1.18 -6.06 24.15
N GLN A 449 -0.35 -6.75 23.36
CA GLN A 449 1.10 -6.58 23.41
C GLN A 449 1.49 -5.14 23.08
N ASN A 450 0.90 -4.57 22.03
CA ASN A 450 1.14 -3.18 21.64
C ASN A 450 0.69 -2.22 22.74
N MET A 451 -0.46 -2.43 23.38
CA MET A 451 -0.95 -1.60 24.48
C MET A 451 0.05 -1.57 25.65
N VAL A 452 0.55 -2.73 26.09
CA VAL A 452 1.57 -2.82 27.15
C VAL A 452 2.85 -2.08 26.74
N ASN A 453 3.30 -2.23 25.50
CA ASN A 453 4.48 -1.55 24.99
C ASN A 453 4.29 -0.01 24.93
N GLN A 454 3.15 0.47 24.42
CA GLN A 454 2.83 1.90 24.37
C GLN A 454 2.74 2.50 25.78
N ALA A 455 2.13 1.80 26.74
CA ALA A 455 2.07 2.23 28.13
C ALA A 455 3.45 2.37 28.76
N ALA A 456 4.35 1.40 28.52
CA ALA A 456 5.73 1.46 28.98
C ALA A 456 6.52 2.61 28.35
N ILE A 457 6.34 2.86 27.04
CA ILE A 457 6.97 3.99 26.34
C ILE A 457 6.47 5.32 26.89
N GLN A 458 5.17 5.44 27.18
CA GLN A 458 4.60 6.66 27.75
C GLN A 458 5.12 6.92 29.17
N ALA A 459 5.15 5.89 30.02
CA ALA A 459 5.74 5.98 31.35
C ALA A 459 7.22 6.43 31.28
N SER A 460 7.98 5.87 30.33
CA SER A 460 9.38 6.27 30.10
C SER A 460 9.51 7.72 29.63
N LYS A 461 8.58 8.20 28.79
CA LYS A 461 8.54 9.59 28.31
C LYS A 461 8.28 10.58 29.45
N GLU A 462 7.41 10.20 30.38
CA GLU A 462 7.09 10.96 31.60
C GLU A 462 8.15 10.80 32.70
N ARG A 463 9.16 9.96 32.48
CA ARG A 463 10.21 9.60 33.46
C ARG A 463 9.65 8.98 34.74
N ALA A 464 8.51 8.30 34.64
CA ALA A 464 7.95 7.52 35.74
C ALA A 464 8.81 6.27 36.01
N THR A 465 8.91 5.86 37.27
CA THR A 465 9.65 4.66 37.69
C THR A 465 8.88 3.36 37.42
N GLU A 466 7.55 3.44 37.40
CA GLU A 466 6.64 2.32 37.19
C GLU A 466 5.48 2.69 36.26
N VAL A 467 4.90 1.69 35.61
CA VAL A 467 3.73 1.87 34.74
C VAL A 467 2.46 1.79 35.60
N THR A 468 1.76 2.91 35.71
CA THR A 468 0.48 3.06 36.43
C THR A 468 -0.72 2.79 35.51
N LEU A 469 -1.93 2.71 36.09
CA LEU A 469 -3.17 2.51 35.34
C LEU A 469 -3.42 3.63 34.31
N LYS A 470 -3.06 4.88 34.63
CA LYS A 470 -3.21 6.04 33.73
C LYS A 470 -2.45 5.84 32.40
N HIS A 471 -1.26 5.24 32.43
CA HIS A 471 -0.51 4.98 31.20
C HIS A 471 -1.17 3.90 30.33
N PHE A 472 -1.82 2.91 30.96
CA PHE A 472 -2.59 1.89 30.24
C PHE A 472 -3.86 2.45 29.63
N GLU A 473 -4.58 3.31 30.34
CA GLU A 473 -5.75 4.01 29.82
C GLU A 473 -5.37 4.89 28.63
N TRP A 474 -4.29 5.67 28.74
CA TRP A 474 -3.75 6.44 27.62
C TRP A 474 -3.37 5.57 26.42
N ALA A 475 -2.72 4.43 26.65
CA ALA A 475 -2.32 3.51 25.59
C ALA A 475 -3.54 2.87 24.90
N LYS A 476 -4.55 2.48 25.68
CA LYS A 476 -5.83 1.96 25.19
C LYS A 476 -6.53 3.00 24.33
N ASP A 477 -6.69 4.23 24.81
CA ASP A 477 -7.37 5.31 24.08
C ASP A 477 -6.63 5.63 22.79
N ARG A 478 -5.29 5.64 22.81
CA ARG A 478 -4.48 5.83 21.61
C ARG A 478 -4.65 4.71 20.57
N ILE A 479 -4.87 3.47 20.98
CA ILE A 479 -5.11 2.33 20.07
C ILE A 479 -6.52 2.40 19.49
N VAL A 480 -7.52 2.70 20.31
CA VAL A 480 -8.94 2.73 19.89
C VAL A 480 -9.26 3.98 19.07
N MET A 481 -8.84 5.15 19.53
CA MET A 481 -9.21 6.45 18.96
C MET A 481 -8.12 7.03 18.04
N GLY A 482 -6.89 6.50 18.11
CA GLY A 482 -5.73 7.03 17.41
C GLY A 482 -4.95 8.06 18.21
N ALA A 483 -3.83 8.54 17.66
CA ALA A 483 -2.99 9.52 18.33
C ALA A 483 -3.61 10.93 18.28
N GLU A 484 -3.75 11.57 19.45
CA GLU A 484 -4.22 12.95 19.58
C GLU A 484 -3.34 13.95 18.80
N ARG A 485 -3.97 14.92 18.12
CA ARG A 485 -3.30 15.97 17.34
C ARG A 485 -3.51 17.35 17.97
N LYS A 486 -2.73 17.67 19.01
CA LYS A 486 -2.81 18.95 19.75
C LYS A 486 -2.34 20.18 18.95
N SER A 487 -1.66 20.02 17.82
CA SER A 487 -1.06 21.13 17.07
C SER A 487 -1.97 21.78 16.03
N GLN A 488 -3.13 21.19 15.74
CA GLN A 488 -4.01 21.68 14.68
C GLN A 488 -4.86 22.85 15.21
N TYR A 489 -4.67 24.05 14.64
CA TYR A 489 -5.54 25.18 14.94
C TYR A 489 -6.90 25.00 14.27
N ILE A 490 -7.97 25.14 15.04
CA ILE A 490 -9.36 25.03 14.59
C ILE A 490 -10.06 26.35 14.92
N ASP A 491 -10.82 26.87 13.95
CA ASP A 491 -11.62 28.09 14.16
C ASP A 491 -12.67 27.88 15.28
N PRO A 492 -12.94 28.85 16.17
CA PRO A 492 -13.87 28.66 17.28
C PRO A 492 -15.28 28.24 16.85
N LYS A 493 -15.75 28.70 15.69
CA LYS A 493 -17.06 28.27 15.15
C LYS A 493 -17.02 26.80 14.71
N ALA A 494 -15.93 26.37 14.09
CA ALA A 494 -15.72 24.98 13.73
C ALA A 494 -15.56 24.09 14.96
N LYS A 495 -14.85 24.56 16.00
CA LYS A 495 -14.71 23.86 17.29
C LYS A 495 -16.07 23.62 17.94
N LEU A 496 -16.92 24.65 17.97
CA LEU A 496 -18.28 24.55 18.49
C LEU A 496 -19.15 23.59 17.66
N ALA A 497 -19.07 23.66 16.33
CA ALA A 497 -19.81 22.76 15.45
C ALA A 497 -19.40 21.29 15.66
N THR A 498 -18.10 21.01 15.77
CA THR A 498 -17.59 19.67 16.13
C THR A 498 -18.07 19.24 17.51
N ALA A 499 -18.13 20.15 18.48
CA ALA A 499 -18.60 19.81 19.82
C ALA A 499 -20.09 19.40 19.88
N PHE A 500 -20.94 19.93 18.99
CA PHE A 500 -22.32 19.46 18.83
C PHE A 500 -22.43 18.11 18.11
N HIS A 501 -21.37 17.73 17.38
CA HIS A 501 -21.32 16.52 16.57
C HIS A 501 -20.73 15.32 17.32
N GLU A 502 -19.70 15.56 18.14
CA GLU A 502 -18.80 14.55 18.65
C GLU A 502 -19.44 13.73 19.79
N THR A 503 -19.65 12.44 19.55
CA THR A 503 -19.93 11.45 20.60
C THR A 503 -19.30 10.10 20.23
N SER A 504 -18.53 9.53 21.15
CA SER A 504 -17.93 8.19 20.99
C SER A 504 -18.41 7.29 22.12
N GLN A 505 -18.90 6.10 21.78
CA GLN A 505 -19.34 5.09 22.75
C GLN A 505 -18.38 3.90 22.71
N LEU A 506 -17.89 3.50 23.88
CA LEU A 506 -17.15 2.25 24.06
C LEU A 506 -18.14 1.12 24.33
N PRO A 507 -18.01 -0.04 23.68
CA PRO A 507 -18.76 -1.23 24.05
C PRO A 507 -18.45 -1.64 25.50
N GLU A 508 -19.49 -1.93 26.30
CA GLU A 508 -19.30 -2.34 27.69
C GLU A 508 -18.80 -3.79 27.82
N ASP A 509 -19.21 -4.68 26.91
CA ASP A 509 -18.87 -6.11 26.92
C ASP A 509 -18.68 -6.68 25.51
N ASP A 510 -17.93 -7.79 25.41
CA ASP A 510 -17.87 -8.61 24.19
C ASP A 510 -19.22 -9.31 23.95
N GLN A 511 -20.14 -8.63 23.29
CA GLN A 511 -21.44 -9.20 22.93
C GLN A 511 -21.38 -9.89 21.56
N TYR A 512 -21.61 -11.20 21.53
CA TYR A 512 -21.71 -11.97 20.27
C TYR A 512 -23.06 -11.76 19.56
N SER A 513 -24.08 -11.26 20.27
CA SER A 513 -25.41 -11.03 19.73
C SER A 513 -25.98 -9.72 20.22
N VAL A 514 -26.52 -8.93 19.29
CA VAL A 514 -27.11 -7.62 19.57
C VAL A 514 -28.59 -7.66 19.20
N SER A 515 -29.42 -7.09 20.07
CA SER A 515 -30.87 -7.06 19.89
C SER A 515 -31.30 -5.99 18.87
N PHE A 516 -32.49 -6.15 18.30
CA PHE A 516 -33.10 -5.15 17.40
C PHE A 516 -33.13 -3.74 18.02
N LYS A 517 -33.44 -3.64 19.33
CA LYS A 517 -33.49 -2.36 20.04
C LYS A 517 -32.11 -1.70 20.12
N GLN A 518 -31.06 -2.48 20.35
CA GLN A 518 -29.69 -1.96 20.42
C GLN A 518 -29.19 -1.50 19.05
N TYR A 519 -29.45 -2.24 17.97
CA TYR A 519 -29.10 -1.77 16.62
C TYR A 519 -29.86 -0.49 16.24
N ARG A 520 -31.14 -0.42 16.60
CA ARG A 520 -31.94 0.79 16.42
C ARG A 520 -31.36 1.98 17.18
N ALA A 521 -30.96 1.77 18.45
CA ALA A 521 -30.28 2.79 19.24
C ALA A 521 -28.92 3.19 18.63
N GLY A 522 -28.17 2.25 18.07
CA GLY A 522 -26.91 2.53 17.37
C GLY A 522 -27.11 3.43 16.14
N ILE A 523 -28.16 3.19 15.35
CA ILE A 523 -28.53 4.08 14.24
C ILE A 523 -28.93 5.47 14.77
N ASP A 524 -29.69 5.54 15.87
CA ASP A 524 -30.09 6.80 16.49
C ASP A 524 -28.85 7.62 16.93
N VAL A 525 -27.83 6.97 17.50
CA VAL A 525 -26.56 7.61 17.89
C VAL A 525 -25.80 8.14 16.68
N CYS A 526 -25.66 7.34 15.60
CA CYS A 526 -24.97 7.77 14.38
C CYS A 526 -25.64 9.00 13.72
N LEU A 527 -26.95 9.15 13.83
CA LEU A 527 -27.67 10.30 13.28
C LEU A 527 -27.66 11.52 14.21
N GLY A 528 -27.26 11.34 15.48
CA GLY A 528 -27.25 12.36 16.52
C GLY A 528 -26.52 13.63 16.13
N GLY A 529 -25.26 13.52 15.70
CA GLY A 529 -24.44 14.69 15.35
C GLY A 529 -25.01 15.50 14.19
N ARG A 530 -25.50 14.82 13.14
CA ARG A 530 -26.13 15.45 11.97
C ARG A 530 -27.39 16.22 12.34
N VAL A 531 -28.25 15.64 13.19
CA VAL A 531 -29.51 16.25 13.63
C VAL A 531 -29.24 17.38 14.62
N ALA A 532 -28.25 17.24 15.52
CA ALA A 532 -27.85 18.29 16.45
C ALA A 532 -27.37 19.55 15.72
N GLU A 533 -26.54 19.39 14.68
CA GLU A 533 -26.12 20.47 13.79
C GLU A 533 -27.31 21.13 13.09
N GLU A 534 -28.24 20.34 12.55
CA GLU A 534 -29.41 20.86 11.84
C GLU A 534 -30.33 21.69 12.74
N LEU A 535 -30.56 21.23 13.97
CA LEU A 535 -31.39 21.94 14.94
C LEU A 535 -30.74 23.25 15.41
N THR A 536 -29.41 23.29 15.46
CA THR A 536 -28.66 24.45 15.98
C THR A 536 -28.36 25.48 14.89
N TYR A 537 -27.93 25.03 13.71
CA TYR A 537 -27.44 25.88 12.63
C TYR A 537 -28.39 25.98 11.43
N GLY A 538 -29.43 25.16 11.37
CA GLY A 538 -30.38 25.08 10.26
C GLY A 538 -29.93 24.15 9.14
N THR A 539 -30.88 23.73 8.30
CA THR A 539 -30.71 22.75 7.20
C THR A 539 -29.66 23.14 6.16
N GLU A 540 -29.45 24.43 5.97
CA GLU A 540 -28.55 24.99 4.96
C GLU A 540 -27.09 25.10 5.42
N ASN A 541 -26.83 24.97 6.73
CA ASN A 541 -25.50 25.11 7.33
C ASN A 541 -24.90 23.80 7.84
N VAL A 542 -25.43 22.69 7.35
CA VAL A 542 -25.03 21.33 7.70
C VAL A 542 -23.64 21.02 7.16
N SER A 543 -22.79 20.39 7.97
CA SER A 543 -21.44 20.02 7.56
C SER A 543 -21.38 18.70 6.77
N SER A 544 -20.31 18.51 6.00
CA SER A 544 -19.97 17.22 5.38
C SER A 544 -19.34 16.20 6.35
N GLY A 545 -19.11 16.60 7.61
CA GLY A 545 -18.50 15.78 8.65
C GLY A 545 -19.32 14.54 8.99
N ALA A 546 -20.65 14.62 8.87
CA ALA A 546 -21.59 13.54 9.14
C ALA A 546 -21.51 12.33 8.17
N SER A 547 -20.70 12.40 7.11
CA SER A 547 -20.65 11.37 6.07
C SER A 547 -20.24 9.99 6.60
N SER A 548 -19.29 9.93 7.54
CA SER A 548 -18.85 8.68 8.16
C SER A 548 -19.97 8.01 8.96
N ASP A 549 -20.73 8.79 9.73
CA ASP A 549 -21.79 8.24 10.57
C ASP A 549 -23.02 7.86 9.77
N LEU A 550 -23.32 8.57 8.68
CA LEU A 550 -24.31 8.14 7.70
C LEU A 550 -23.93 6.81 7.04
N GLN A 551 -22.65 6.61 6.73
CA GLN A 551 -22.17 5.34 6.19
C GLN A 551 -22.35 4.19 7.21
N LYS A 552 -22.02 4.41 8.49
CA LYS A 552 -22.21 3.43 9.57
C LYS A 552 -23.69 3.11 9.81
N ALA A 553 -24.54 4.14 9.89
CA ALA A 553 -25.98 4.01 10.05
C ALA A 553 -26.59 3.20 8.90
N THR A 554 -26.22 3.56 7.66
CA THR A 554 -26.70 2.87 6.44
C THR A 554 -26.21 1.44 6.40
N GLY A 555 -24.95 1.17 6.75
CA GLY A 555 -24.39 -0.18 6.83
C GLY A 555 -25.12 -1.05 7.84
N THR A 556 -25.41 -0.50 9.03
CA THR A 556 -26.17 -1.18 10.09
C THR A 556 -27.61 -1.46 9.64
N ALA A 557 -28.31 -0.46 9.10
CA ALA A 557 -29.66 -0.63 8.57
C ALA A 557 -29.71 -1.67 7.44
N THR A 558 -28.72 -1.65 6.55
CA THR A 558 -28.58 -2.64 5.47
C THR A 558 -28.40 -4.05 6.04
N ALA A 559 -27.56 -4.22 7.06
CA ALA A 559 -27.35 -5.52 7.72
C ALA A 559 -28.61 -6.01 8.44
N MET A 560 -29.35 -5.10 9.09
CA MET A 560 -30.64 -5.41 9.74
C MET A 560 -31.66 -5.97 8.76
N VAL A 561 -31.74 -5.42 7.55
CA VAL A 561 -32.70 -5.85 6.53
C VAL A 561 -32.19 -7.08 5.76
N LYS A 562 -30.94 -7.07 5.27
CA LYS A 562 -30.40 -8.13 4.40
C LYS A 562 -29.97 -9.38 5.16
N TYR A 563 -29.28 -9.23 6.29
CA TYR A 563 -28.57 -10.34 6.94
C TYR A 563 -29.32 -10.88 8.16
N TRP A 564 -29.91 -9.99 8.96
CA TRP A 564 -30.51 -10.36 10.24
C TRP A 564 -32.03 -10.55 10.18
N GLY A 565 -32.68 -10.13 9.08
CA GLY A 565 -34.11 -10.36 8.86
C GLY A 565 -35.01 -9.62 9.84
N PHE A 566 -34.63 -8.40 10.24
CA PHE A 566 -35.38 -7.58 11.20
C PHE A 566 -36.56 -6.80 10.57
N SER A 567 -36.74 -6.84 9.25
CA SER A 567 -37.89 -6.23 8.58
C SER A 567 -39.02 -7.23 8.42
N ASP A 568 -40.22 -6.87 8.86
CA ASP A 568 -41.42 -7.68 8.67
C ASP A 568 -41.87 -7.74 7.20
N LYS A 569 -41.62 -6.68 6.43
CA LYS A 569 -42.00 -6.58 5.00
C LYS A 569 -41.13 -7.47 4.12
N ILE A 570 -39.83 -7.50 4.40
CA ILE A 570 -38.89 -8.39 3.71
C ILE A 570 -38.99 -9.81 4.28
N GLY A 571 -39.22 -9.94 5.58
CA GLY A 571 -39.28 -11.23 6.27
C GLY A 571 -37.89 -11.75 6.65
N ARG A 572 -37.89 -12.92 7.28
CA ARG A 572 -36.70 -13.54 7.89
C ARG A 572 -35.89 -14.34 6.87
N VAL A 573 -35.33 -13.65 5.88
CA VAL A 573 -34.55 -14.26 4.79
C VAL A 573 -33.16 -13.63 4.74
N TYR A 574 -32.13 -14.46 4.60
CA TYR A 574 -30.75 -14.01 4.41
C TYR A 574 -30.48 -13.68 2.94
N TYR A 575 -30.17 -12.43 2.66
CA TYR A 575 -29.75 -11.93 1.36
C TYR A 575 -28.24 -11.68 1.37
N GLY A 576 -27.45 -12.62 0.84
CA GLY A 576 -26.00 -12.43 0.69
C GLY A 576 -25.63 -11.37 -0.35
N ASP A 577 -24.34 -11.05 -0.45
CA ASP A 577 -23.81 -10.07 -1.42
C ASP A 577 -23.73 -10.57 -2.86
N ARG A 578 -24.16 -11.81 -3.13
CA ARG A 578 -24.26 -12.32 -4.51
C ARG A 578 -25.53 -11.75 -5.17
N ASP A 579 -25.37 -11.31 -6.41
CA ASP A 579 -26.36 -10.60 -7.26
C ASP A 579 -27.69 -11.34 -7.57
N ASN A 580 -28.04 -12.40 -6.84
CA ASN A 580 -29.27 -13.17 -7.07
C ASN A 580 -30.53 -12.51 -6.48
N ILE A 581 -30.52 -11.20 -6.23
CA ILE A 581 -31.68 -10.43 -5.75
C ILE A 581 -32.41 -9.86 -6.97
N SER A 582 -33.69 -10.18 -7.11
CA SER A 582 -34.51 -9.62 -8.19
C SER A 582 -34.55 -8.08 -8.11
N PRO A 583 -34.61 -7.35 -9.24
CA PRO A 583 -34.63 -5.89 -9.23
C PRO A 583 -35.77 -5.32 -8.36
N GLN A 584 -36.94 -5.94 -8.41
CA GLN A 584 -38.09 -5.55 -7.59
C GLN A 584 -37.80 -5.70 -6.10
N ARG A 585 -37.19 -6.82 -5.70
CA ARG A 585 -36.84 -7.07 -4.30
C ARG A 585 -35.77 -6.11 -3.78
N ARG A 586 -34.85 -5.68 -4.65
CA ARG A 586 -33.84 -4.68 -4.31
C ARG A 586 -34.47 -3.33 -3.97
N ILE A 587 -35.44 -2.89 -4.77
CA ILE A 587 -36.21 -1.66 -4.49
C ILE A 587 -36.92 -1.77 -3.14
N GLU A 588 -37.58 -2.90 -2.87
CA GLU A 588 -38.24 -3.12 -1.57
C GLU A 588 -37.27 -3.04 -0.38
N ILE A 589 -36.07 -3.61 -0.53
CA ILE A 589 -35.01 -3.56 0.50
C ILE A 589 -34.51 -2.12 0.68
N GLU A 590 -34.23 -1.40 -0.40
CA GLU A 590 -33.76 0.00 -0.35
C GLU A 590 -34.80 0.93 0.29
N ASP A 591 -36.08 0.75 -0.04
CA ASP A 591 -37.17 1.52 0.56
C ASP A 591 -37.29 1.25 2.05
N GLU A 592 -37.10 0.00 2.48
CA GLU A 592 -37.13 -0.37 3.90
C GLU A 592 -35.94 0.23 4.66
N ILE A 593 -34.74 0.21 4.06
CA ILE A 593 -33.54 0.84 4.64
C ILE A 593 -33.76 2.35 4.79
N ARG A 594 -34.29 3.02 3.75
CA ARG A 594 -34.59 4.46 3.80
C ARG A 594 -35.60 4.77 4.91
N LYS A 595 -36.65 3.95 5.04
CA LYS A 595 -37.66 4.10 6.08
C LYS A 595 -37.05 3.96 7.49
N LEU A 596 -36.20 2.96 7.72
CA LEU A 596 -35.53 2.77 9.01
C LEU A 596 -34.68 3.98 9.41
N ILE A 597 -33.96 4.58 8.46
CA ILE A 597 -33.15 5.78 8.71
C ILE A 597 -34.04 6.99 8.98
N GLN A 598 -35.09 7.20 8.19
CA GLN A 598 -36.04 8.31 8.39
C GLN A 598 -36.74 8.24 9.75
N ASP A 599 -37.24 7.06 10.12
CA ASP A 599 -37.87 6.82 11.42
C ASP A 599 -36.89 7.13 12.56
N SER A 600 -35.59 6.88 12.36
CA SER A 600 -34.53 7.13 13.34
C SER A 600 -34.22 8.60 13.47
N GLU A 601 -34.10 9.31 12.35
CA GLU A 601 -33.95 10.77 12.31
C GLU A 601 -35.11 11.48 13.04
N GLU A 602 -36.36 11.07 12.82
CA GLU A 602 -37.52 11.64 13.51
C GLU A 602 -37.47 11.44 15.02
N ARG A 603 -37.07 10.25 15.48
CA ARG A 603 -36.91 9.95 16.92
C ARG A 603 -35.82 10.80 17.56
N VAL A 604 -34.65 10.88 16.92
CA VAL A 604 -33.51 11.66 17.39
C VAL A 604 -33.87 13.14 17.43
N THR A 605 -34.54 13.64 16.38
CA THR A 605 -35.03 15.02 16.32
C THR A 605 -35.97 15.34 17.48
N LYS A 606 -36.89 14.43 17.80
CA LYS A 606 -37.79 14.60 18.95
C LYS A 606 -37.01 14.62 20.27
N LEU A 607 -36.09 13.67 20.45
CA LEU A 607 -35.28 13.54 21.66
C LEU A 607 -34.40 14.78 21.90
N LEU A 608 -33.70 15.26 20.86
CA LEU A 608 -32.81 16.42 20.96
C LEU A 608 -33.58 17.73 21.17
N LYS A 609 -34.80 17.85 20.64
CA LYS A 609 -35.69 18.99 20.94
C LYS A 609 -36.15 19.00 22.40
N GLU A 610 -36.45 17.83 22.96
CA GLU A 610 -36.81 17.70 24.38
C GLU A 610 -35.61 17.96 25.32
N LYS A 611 -34.38 17.74 24.83
CA LYS A 611 -33.12 17.82 25.59
C LYS A 611 -32.16 18.90 25.09
N GLN A 612 -32.71 19.99 24.56
CA GLN A 612 -31.94 21.04 23.92
C GLN A 612 -31.01 21.77 24.91
N GLU A 613 -31.45 22.01 26.15
CA GLU A 613 -30.63 22.68 27.17
C GLU A 613 -29.44 21.82 27.61
N GLU A 614 -29.64 20.51 27.78
CA GLU A 614 -28.55 19.57 28.05
C GLU A 614 -27.53 19.54 26.91
N LEU A 615 -27.99 19.55 25.65
CA LEU A 615 -27.12 19.53 24.47
C LEU A 615 -26.22 20.77 24.41
N HIS A 616 -26.77 21.97 24.59
CA HIS A 616 -25.98 23.21 24.61
C HIS A 616 -24.96 23.23 25.75
N ARG A 617 -25.35 22.79 26.95
CA ARG A 617 -24.42 22.71 28.10
C ARG A 617 -23.24 21.78 27.83
N LEU A 618 -23.51 20.62 27.25
CA LEU A 618 -22.48 19.64 26.93
C LEU A 618 -21.54 20.17 25.84
N ALA A 619 -22.08 20.77 24.78
CA ALA A 619 -21.26 21.35 23.72
C ALA A 619 -20.37 22.50 24.23
N HIS A 620 -20.88 23.37 25.10
CA HIS A 620 -20.08 24.43 25.72
C HIS A 620 -18.98 23.86 26.62
N ALA A 621 -19.29 22.87 27.46
CA ALA A 621 -18.30 22.21 28.29
C ALA A 621 -17.20 21.55 27.45
N LEU A 622 -17.54 20.94 26.32
CA LEU A 622 -16.56 20.31 25.43
C LEU A 622 -15.70 21.32 24.68
N VAL A 623 -16.23 22.51 24.34
CA VAL A 623 -15.41 23.60 23.76
C VAL A 623 -14.38 24.11 24.76
N GLU A 624 -14.76 24.19 26.04
CA GLU A 624 -13.88 24.62 27.14
C GLU A 624 -12.83 23.55 27.45
N HIS A 625 -13.24 22.31 27.72
CA HIS A 625 -12.40 21.23 28.26
C HIS A 625 -11.78 20.29 27.21
N GLU A 626 -12.20 20.34 25.95
CA GLU A 626 -11.77 19.51 24.80
C GLU A 626 -12.10 18.01 24.90
N THR A 627 -12.03 17.44 26.09
CA THR A 627 -12.38 16.04 26.41
C THR A 627 -13.20 15.99 27.68
N LEU A 628 -14.16 15.06 27.77
CA LEU A 628 -14.98 14.85 28.95
C LEU A 628 -15.06 13.35 29.25
N ASP A 629 -14.86 12.96 30.50
CA ASP A 629 -15.07 11.58 30.95
C ASP A 629 -16.57 11.29 31.18
N ALA A 630 -16.95 10.01 31.22
CA ALA A 630 -18.34 9.59 31.40
C ALA A 630 -18.99 10.17 32.66
N ASP A 631 -18.25 10.24 33.78
CA ASP A 631 -18.75 10.83 35.02
C ASP A 631 -18.86 12.35 34.94
N GLU A 632 -17.99 13.01 34.18
CA GLU A 632 -18.05 14.45 33.93
C GLU A 632 -19.24 14.80 33.04
N VAL A 633 -19.48 14.02 31.98
CA VAL A 633 -20.67 14.15 31.13
C VAL A 633 -21.95 14.06 31.96
N ARG A 634 -22.05 13.08 32.87
CA ARG A 634 -23.21 12.94 33.78
C ARG A 634 -23.40 14.17 34.67
N LYS A 635 -22.32 14.77 35.15
CA LYS A 635 -22.35 16.00 35.97
C LYS A 635 -22.82 17.20 35.15
N VAL A 636 -22.31 17.38 33.94
CA VAL A 636 -22.71 18.48 33.03
C VAL A 636 -24.18 18.39 32.66
N ILE A 637 -24.67 17.19 32.37
CA ILE A 637 -26.09 16.96 32.07
C ILE A 637 -26.97 17.37 33.27
N LYS A 638 -26.51 17.12 34.50
CA LYS A 638 -27.19 17.57 35.74
C LYS A 638 -27.03 19.06 36.02
N GLY A 639 -26.09 19.75 35.37
CA GLY A 639 -25.76 21.15 35.61
C GLY A 639 -24.78 21.38 36.77
N GLU A 640 -24.09 20.34 37.20
CA GLU A 640 -23.01 20.44 38.18
C GLU A 640 -21.73 20.94 37.50
N GLN A 641 -20.92 21.74 38.22
CA GLN A 641 -19.64 22.22 37.70
C GLN A 641 -18.61 21.09 37.67
N ILE A 642 -17.86 20.99 36.56
CA ILE A 642 -16.66 20.13 36.47
C ILE A 642 -15.46 20.92 37.02
N ARG A 643 -14.39 20.21 37.39
CA ARG A 643 -13.13 20.82 37.85
C ARG A 643 -12.57 21.74 36.78
N ASN A 644 -12.07 22.91 37.18
CA ASN A 644 -11.50 23.86 36.24
C ASN A 644 -10.19 23.34 35.63
N ILE A 645 -9.95 23.65 34.35
CA ILE A 645 -8.70 23.31 33.65
C ILE A 645 -7.47 23.84 34.40
N SER A 646 -7.60 25.02 35.03
CA SER A 646 -6.55 25.62 35.86
C SER A 646 -6.25 24.82 37.14
N GLU A 647 -7.24 24.16 37.74
CA GLU A 647 -7.03 23.30 38.92
C GLU A 647 -6.37 21.98 38.52
N ILE A 648 -6.78 21.39 37.39
CA ILE A 648 -6.18 20.16 36.84
C ILE A 648 -4.73 20.43 36.41
N LEU A 649 -4.47 21.51 35.67
CA LEU A 649 -3.12 21.90 35.27
C LEU A 649 -2.23 22.20 36.47
N GLN A 650 -2.73 22.84 37.52
CA GLN A 650 -1.96 23.08 38.75
C GLN A 650 -1.63 21.77 39.48
N GLU A 651 -2.54 20.80 39.49
CA GLU A 651 -2.33 19.48 40.08
C GLU A 651 -1.29 18.67 39.26
N GLU A 652 -1.38 18.68 37.92
CA GLU A 652 -0.40 18.05 37.02
C GLU A 652 0.99 18.72 37.10
N LEU A 653 1.05 20.06 37.19
CA LEU A 653 2.30 20.80 37.42
C LEU A 653 2.90 20.48 38.78
N SER A 654 2.08 20.27 39.81
CA SER A 654 2.54 19.89 41.14
C SER A 654 3.02 18.43 41.23
N GLN A 655 2.48 17.53 40.40
CA GLN A 655 2.92 16.13 40.32
C GLN A 655 4.17 15.95 39.43
N THR A 656 4.46 16.91 38.54
CA THR A 656 5.64 16.90 37.65
C THR A 656 6.83 17.69 38.20
N THR A 657 6.70 18.35 39.35
CA THR A 657 7.84 18.91 40.08
C THR A 657 8.35 17.89 41.10
N PRO A 658 9.66 17.53 41.07
CA PRO A 658 10.23 16.51 41.95
C PRO A 658 10.28 16.92 43.43
#